data_AF-A0A1J4K2I2-F1
#
_entry.id   AF-A0A1J4K2I2-F1
#
_cell.length_a   1.000
_cell.length_b   1.000
_cell.length_c   1.000
_cell.angle_alpha   90.00
_cell.angle_beta   90.00
_cell.angle_gamma   90.00
#
_symmetry.space_group_name_H-M   'P 1'
#
loop_
_entity.id
_entity.type
_entity.pdbx_description
1 polymer ?
#
loop_
_entity_poly.entity_id
_entity_poly.type
_entity_poly.pdbx_seq_one_letter_code
_entity_poly.pdbx_strand_id
1 'polypeptide(L)'
;MFSIFLALGFSVDYYCSIALSSVIVESNTKLLCNSSEITINRGSTIYVVGESSSNTITSINSDISAILLNTKITSSKSTFEINGGNVEISVIGESSLESTNDAGILCHNDAIITFTGEKNNKLSITSSLYAGIGGGESSTKCKAININGKATLISNGGYYGAGIGGGWGNVENTSNVGEINIYDGNIVATSLSSAGIGGGDGKSSHSSSVDIINIYGGIIKTTGGDWGAGIGGGYGFKDNSSHVQSIYISGGEIAATGGRNAAGIGAGAGLSHNSGNVDLLTLTANKQTQSQSVCLKITAIGGLRANGIGNGSGGKVSKIDEIGATSSCSYQTCTFESESNSCVSPWNCDVLNCLLCPSSTSICTACEDGYTLENGVCKLSIVPTITQTTLTASASSISQSVTLTQTTSHSTTQPLTQTHTITGTQEPTIYPTPQPGEYSAIIYCPSISDNMCLNISTHWDDYKKELIQKLETQLNLASTNQKYSYQHAIQSVKSINLIKSVNGEVDSALKEVKKDSNIIILQYGSVSSVSQAYNLTSIGKNEVEIICLTDLAKIVLRGGDLSNISVLTCIFSSHFSFVNEETVILNKLVLLSSSFIGNNHLNAIDVWADKESAPSCNLLSGAISNLMVYLPNKVPEIYIEYKVDSILVATPMSVKGLSTIIRDSSNDVVSTRIATNHTGVICNSSKLTLALDPTTETVNYITEIDFVPKNGQVSVVFDGDNWDNCNFTNDIVIVSDQTDDIQINDSKQHNIKIVGREDKKKLSGGAIAGIVIAVIVICALVSFLIVYFVCIKKKKETKEEGNEKNTGYKLLNSNENI
;
A
#
# COMPACT_ATOMS: atom_id res chain seq x y z
N MET A 1 14.33 -36.72 -60.74
CA MET A 1 13.07 -36.00 -61.01
C MET A 1 12.57 -35.44 -59.69
N PHE A 2 13.35 -34.49 -59.20
CA PHE A 2 13.21 -33.78 -57.93
C PHE A 2 12.77 -32.36 -58.32
N SER A 3 11.95 -31.73 -57.49
CA SER A 3 11.36 -30.39 -57.63
C SER A 3 9.96 -30.38 -58.26
N ILE A 4 8.96 -30.17 -57.41
CA ILE A 4 7.98 -29.07 -57.44
C ILE A 4 6.93 -29.41 -56.38
N PHE A 5 7.15 -28.94 -55.15
CA PHE A 5 6.13 -28.72 -54.12
C PHE A 5 6.73 -27.74 -53.11
N LEU A 6 6.77 -26.46 -53.50
CA LEU A 6 7.10 -25.36 -52.61
C LEU A 6 6.27 -24.15 -53.05
N ALA A 7 5.11 -23.94 -52.43
CA ALA A 7 4.38 -22.66 -52.38
C ALA A 7 3.02 -22.81 -51.68
N LEU A 8 2.99 -23.29 -50.43
CA LEU A 8 1.97 -22.91 -49.44
C LEU A 8 2.69 -22.91 -48.10
N GLY A 9 3.01 -21.70 -47.60
CA GLY A 9 3.71 -21.52 -46.33
C GLY A 9 2.80 -21.92 -45.17
N PHE A 10 2.91 -23.16 -44.71
CA PHE A 10 2.36 -23.57 -43.42
C PHE A 10 3.27 -23.03 -42.32
N SER A 11 2.73 -22.22 -41.40
CA SER A 11 3.39 -21.95 -40.14
C SER A 11 3.56 -23.28 -39.41
N VAL A 12 4.79 -23.61 -39.02
CA VAL A 12 5.04 -24.77 -38.16
C VAL A 12 4.84 -24.31 -36.72
N ASP A 13 3.92 -24.97 -36.04
CA ASP A 13 3.57 -24.70 -34.65
C ASP A 13 4.51 -25.47 -33.71
N TYR A 14 5.17 -24.78 -32.78
CA TYR A 14 6.08 -25.40 -31.81
C TYR A 14 5.48 -25.37 -30.40
N TYR A 15 5.38 -26.52 -29.76
CA TYR A 15 4.84 -26.65 -28.39
C TYR A 15 5.96 -26.82 -27.37
N CYS A 16 6.12 -25.84 -26.48
CA CYS A 16 7.19 -25.75 -25.51
C CYS A 16 6.64 -25.76 -24.08
N SER A 17 6.99 -26.78 -23.31
CA SER A 17 6.64 -26.89 -21.91
C SER A 17 7.67 -26.17 -21.04
N ILE A 18 7.26 -25.09 -20.38
CA ILE A 18 8.10 -24.32 -19.46
C ILE A 18 8.47 -25.14 -18.22
N ALA A 19 7.72 -26.21 -17.91
CA ALA A 19 8.03 -27.14 -16.84
C ALA A 19 9.31 -27.97 -17.11
N LEU A 20 9.68 -28.15 -18.39
CA LEU A 20 10.84 -28.95 -18.77
C LEU A 20 12.12 -28.13 -18.91
N SER A 21 12.03 -26.98 -19.59
CA SER A 21 13.16 -26.08 -19.80
C SER A 21 12.69 -24.66 -20.03
N SER A 22 13.61 -23.69 -19.92
CA SER A 22 13.38 -22.34 -20.45
C SER A 22 13.13 -22.39 -21.96
N VAL A 23 12.36 -21.42 -22.45
CA VAL A 23 12.07 -21.24 -23.87
C VAL A 23 12.91 -20.08 -24.37
N ILE A 24 13.87 -20.34 -25.25
CA ILE A 24 14.78 -19.31 -25.75
C ILE A 24 14.71 -19.25 -27.26
N VAL A 25 14.48 -18.07 -27.81
CA VAL A 25 14.45 -17.82 -29.25
C VAL A 25 15.54 -16.85 -29.62
N GLU A 26 16.39 -17.24 -30.57
CA GLU A 26 17.53 -16.44 -31.00
C GLU A 26 17.51 -16.22 -32.51
N SER A 27 17.56 -14.95 -32.90
CA SER A 27 17.77 -14.48 -34.28
C SER A 27 16.86 -15.16 -35.32
N ASN A 28 15.62 -15.51 -34.96
CA ASN A 28 14.66 -16.23 -35.83
C ASN A 28 15.11 -17.57 -36.41
N THR A 29 16.21 -18.14 -35.91
CA THR A 29 16.81 -19.35 -36.49
C THR A 29 16.88 -20.49 -35.49
N LYS A 30 16.89 -20.17 -34.20
CA LYS A 30 17.10 -21.13 -33.13
C LYS A 30 16.04 -20.99 -32.04
N LEU A 31 15.44 -22.11 -31.67
CA LEU A 31 14.51 -22.26 -30.56
C LEU A 31 15.05 -23.34 -29.61
N LEU A 32 15.33 -22.97 -28.36
CA LEU A 32 15.49 -23.93 -27.27
C LEU A 32 14.11 -24.20 -26.66
N CYS A 33 13.68 -25.45 -26.71
CA CYS A 33 12.34 -25.87 -26.32
C CYS A 33 12.37 -27.34 -25.88
N ASN A 34 11.75 -27.67 -24.74
CA ASN A 34 11.75 -29.04 -24.18
C ASN A 34 13.15 -29.65 -24.08
N SER A 35 14.13 -28.88 -23.62
CA SER A 35 15.55 -29.25 -23.52
C SER A 35 16.22 -29.61 -24.85
N SER A 36 15.61 -29.24 -25.98
CA SER A 36 16.10 -29.52 -27.33
C SER A 36 16.27 -28.24 -28.11
N GLU A 37 17.31 -28.19 -28.93
CA GLU A 37 17.53 -27.10 -29.88
C GLU A 37 16.86 -27.42 -31.22
N ILE A 38 16.04 -26.50 -31.71
CA ILE A 38 15.20 -26.65 -32.90
C ILE A 38 15.50 -25.49 -33.84
N THR A 39 15.69 -25.79 -35.12
CA THR A 39 15.76 -24.75 -36.15
C THR A 39 14.35 -24.27 -36.49
N ILE A 40 14.13 -22.96 -36.38
CA ILE A 40 12.86 -22.30 -36.71
C ILE A 40 13.06 -21.31 -37.85
N ASN A 41 11.95 -20.85 -38.44
CA ASN A 41 11.95 -19.80 -39.45
C ASN A 41 11.31 -18.52 -38.89
N ARG A 42 11.56 -17.38 -39.55
CA ARG A 42 10.89 -16.11 -39.24
C ARG A 42 9.35 -16.28 -39.31
N GLY A 43 8.63 -15.73 -38.33
CA GLY A 43 7.17 -15.84 -38.24
C GLY A 43 6.67 -17.18 -37.70
N SER A 44 7.54 -18.00 -37.08
CA SER A 44 7.10 -19.21 -36.38
C SER A 44 6.21 -18.87 -35.18
N THR A 45 5.18 -19.70 -34.94
CA THR A 45 4.31 -19.60 -33.77
C THR A 45 4.77 -20.59 -32.70
N ILE A 46 4.92 -20.10 -31.47
CA ILE A 46 5.45 -20.87 -30.35
C ILE A 46 4.40 -20.89 -29.24
N TYR A 47 3.83 -22.07 -29.00
CA TYR A 47 2.91 -22.33 -27.90
C TYR A 47 3.72 -22.66 -26.66
N VAL A 48 3.63 -21.81 -25.65
CA VAL A 48 4.24 -22.06 -24.34
C VAL A 48 3.16 -22.58 -23.41
N VAL A 49 3.46 -23.68 -22.69
CA VAL A 49 2.52 -24.36 -21.79
C VAL A 49 3.17 -24.71 -20.46
N GLY A 50 2.36 -24.90 -19.42
CA GLY A 50 2.78 -25.45 -18.13
C GLY A 50 3.18 -24.40 -17.10
N GLU A 51 3.71 -24.87 -15.97
CA GLU A 51 4.09 -24.05 -14.83
C GLU A 51 5.60 -24.19 -14.51
N SER A 52 6.25 -23.09 -14.12
CA SER A 52 7.62 -23.11 -13.62
C SER A 52 7.88 -22.01 -12.59
N SER A 53 8.77 -22.30 -11.63
CA SER A 53 9.29 -21.34 -10.66
C SER A 53 10.74 -20.92 -10.95
N SER A 54 11.30 -21.32 -12.09
CA SER A 54 12.71 -21.07 -12.42
C SER A 54 12.99 -20.88 -13.91
N ASN A 55 12.22 -21.54 -14.77
CA ASN A 55 12.38 -21.42 -16.22
C ASN A 55 11.63 -20.20 -16.73
N THR A 56 12.20 -19.52 -17.72
CA THR A 56 11.68 -18.28 -18.29
C THR A 56 11.56 -18.35 -19.80
N ILE A 57 10.94 -17.33 -20.39
CA ILE A 57 10.89 -17.13 -21.83
C ILE A 57 11.87 -16.01 -22.18
N THR A 58 12.68 -16.21 -23.23
CA THR A 58 13.64 -15.20 -23.70
C THR A 58 13.59 -15.12 -25.22
N SER A 59 13.44 -13.92 -25.75
CA SER A 59 13.54 -13.61 -27.18
C SER A 59 14.72 -12.66 -27.40
N ILE A 60 15.63 -13.03 -28.30
CA ILE A 60 16.82 -12.25 -28.64
C ILE A 60 16.78 -11.96 -30.14
N ASN A 61 16.61 -10.68 -30.50
CA ASN A 61 16.58 -10.16 -31.87
C ASN A 61 15.68 -10.99 -32.81
N SER A 62 14.47 -11.34 -32.34
CA SER A 62 13.56 -12.25 -33.03
C SER A 62 12.20 -11.62 -33.31
N ASP A 63 11.59 -12.06 -34.42
CA ASP A 63 10.27 -11.73 -34.92
C ASP A 63 9.37 -12.98 -34.85
N ILE A 64 8.64 -13.14 -33.75
CA ILE A 64 7.88 -14.35 -33.44
C ILE A 64 6.51 -14.05 -32.82
N SER A 65 5.61 -15.03 -32.90
CA SER A 65 4.36 -15.03 -32.14
C SER A 65 4.43 -16.09 -31.04
N ALA A 66 4.35 -15.68 -29.79
CA ALA A 66 4.30 -16.54 -28.61
C ALA A 66 2.86 -16.62 -28.09
N ILE A 67 2.31 -17.84 -28.00
CA ILE A 67 0.97 -18.09 -27.47
C ILE A 67 1.10 -18.76 -26.10
N LEU A 68 0.67 -18.08 -25.06
CA LEU A 68 0.63 -18.61 -23.70
C LEU A 68 -0.67 -19.41 -23.49
N LEU A 69 -0.56 -20.72 -23.28
CA LEU A 69 -1.71 -21.62 -23.02
C LEU A 69 -1.75 -22.02 -21.55
N ASN A 70 -2.57 -21.33 -20.76
CA ASN A 70 -2.66 -21.55 -19.31
C ASN A 70 -1.27 -21.63 -18.63
N THR A 71 -0.38 -20.72 -19.01
CA THR A 71 1.03 -20.75 -18.61
C THR A 71 1.24 -19.99 -17.32
N LYS A 72 1.99 -20.56 -16.39
CA LYS A 72 2.34 -19.91 -15.12
C LYS A 72 3.85 -19.88 -14.90
N ILE A 73 4.42 -18.69 -14.74
CA ILE A 73 5.84 -18.52 -14.49
C ILE A 73 6.04 -17.62 -13.29
N THR A 74 6.81 -18.08 -12.32
CA THR A 74 7.34 -17.25 -11.24
C THR A 74 8.86 -17.28 -11.32
N SER A 75 9.55 -16.14 -11.26
CA SER A 75 11.01 -16.09 -11.36
C SER A 75 11.60 -14.92 -10.58
N SER A 76 12.85 -15.07 -10.15
CA SER A 76 13.63 -13.93 -9.63
C SER A 76 14.15 -13.01 -10.73
N LYS A 77 14.05 -13.40 -11.99
CA LYS A 77 14.36 -12.56 -13.15
C LYS A 77 13.06 -12.21 -13.87
N SER A 78 13.15 -11.50 -14.99
CA SER A 78 12.00 -11.35 -15.86
C SER A 78 11.48 -12.72 -16.30
N THR A 79 10.17 -12.90 -16.26
CA THR A 79 9.55 -14.16 -16.67
C THR A 79 9.51 -14.29 -18.19
N PHE A 80 9.46 -13.14 -18.88
CA PHE A 80 9.58 -13.02 -20.32
C PHE A 80 10.47 -11.84 -20.66
N GLU A 81 11.70 -12.13 -21.09
CA GLU A 81 12.64 -11.11 -21.57
C GLU A 81 12.59 -10.99 -23.10
N ILE A 82 12.50 -9.76 -23.59
CA ILE A 82 12.50 -9.42 -25.01
C ILE A 82 13.62 -8.41 -25.26
N ASN A 83 14.69 -8.91 -25.87
CA ASN A 83 15.93 -8.22 -26.15
C ASN A 83 16.04 -7.98 -27.67
N GLY A 84 15.47 -6.87 -28.14
CA GLY A 84 15.35 -6.54 -29.57
C GLY A 84 14.38 -7.44 -30.36
N GLY A 85 13.98 -6.96 -31.54
CA GLY A 85 13.03 -7.65 -32.43
C GLY A 85 11.56 -7.30 -32.18
N ASN A 86 10.64 -8.00 -32.85
CA ASN A 86 9.19 -7.78 -32.76
C ASN A 86 8.48 -9.04 -32.24
N VAL A 87 7.99 -9.01 -31.01
CA VAL A 87 7.33 -10.17 -30.40
C VAL A 87 5.84 -9.90 -30.25
N GLU A 88 5.03 -10.76 -30.86
CA GLU A 88 3.61 -10.84 -30.59
C GLU A 88 3.36 -11.82 -29.45
N ILE A 89 2.59 -11.42 -28.44
CA ILE A 89 2.19 -12.25 -27.31
C ILE A 89 0.67 -12.39 -27.35
N SER A 90 0.20 -13.63 -27.49
CA SER A 90 -1.21 -13.98 -27.38
C SER A 90 -1.45 -14.89 -26.18
N VAL A 91 -2.68 -14.92 -25.68
CA VAL A 91 -3.07 -15.76 -24.55
C VAL A 91 -4.34 -16.54 -24.87
N ILE A 92 -4.35 -17.82 -24.49
CA ILE A 92 -5.52 -18.68 -24.51
C ILE A 92 -5.72 -19.24 -23.10
N GLY A 93 -6.93 -19.05 -22.56
CA GLY A 93 -7.23 -19.32 -21.16
C GLY A 93 -6.64 -18.26 -20.23
N GLU A 94 -6.14 -18.68 -19.06
CA GLU A 94 -5.59 -17.78 -18.05
C GLU A 94 -4.11 -18.06 -17.81
N SER A 95 -3.25 -17.10 -18.13
CA SER A 95 -1.81 -17.19 -17.88
C SER A 95 -1.35 -16.15 -16.86
N SER A 96 -0.32 -16.48 -16.07
CA SER A 96 0.22 -15.61 -15.03
C SER A 96 1.75 -15.58 -15.03
N LEU A 97 2.33 -14.39 -14.99
CA LEU A 97 3.75 -14.12 -15.09
C LEU A 97 4.18 -13.24 -13.90
N GLU A 98 4.99 -13.77 -12.99
CA GLU A 98 5.41 -13.09 -11.76
C GLU A 98 6.93 -13.00 -11.64
N SER A 99 7.46 -11.79 -11.64
CA SER A 99 8.88 -11.52 -11.39
C SER A 99 9.10 -10.86 -10.02
N THR A 100 10.09 -11.33 -9.26
CA THR A 100 10.41 -10.74 -7.95
C THR A 100 11.53 -9.71 -7.99
N ASN A 101 12.36 -9.69 -9.05
CA ASN A 101 13.51 -8.80 -9.12
C ASN A 101 13.86 -8.37 -10.57
N ASP A 102 12.89 -8.35 -11.47
CA ASP A 102 12.95 -7.59 -12.72
C ASP A 102 11.53 -7.23 -13.19
N ALA A 103 11.38 -6.62 -14.36
CA ALA A 103 10.08 -6.42 -14.97
C ALA A 103 9.39 -7.78 -15.22
N GLY A 104 8.07 -7.84 -15.05
CA GLY A 104 7.31 -9.08 -15.29
C GLY A 104 7.54 -9.58 -16.73
N ILE A 105 7.33 -8.67 -17.68
CA ILE A 105 7.81 -8.77 -19.08
C ILE A 105 8.79 -7.61 -19.32
N LEU A 106 10.06 -7.95 -19.50
CA LEU A 106 11.13 -6.99 -19.76
C LEU A 106 11.26 -6.71 -21.27
N CYS A 107 11.18 -5.43 -21.64
CA CYS A 107 11.37 -4.92 -22.98
C CYS A 107 12.60 -4.02 -23.04
N HIS A 108 13.57 -4.33 -23.91
CA HIS A 108 14.77 -3.51 -24.07
C HIS A 108 15.42 -3.69 -25.45
N ASN A 109 16.45 -2.88 -25.73
CA ASN A 109 17.17 -2.84 -27.01
C ASN A 109 16.26 -2.59 -28.21
N ASP A 110 15.42 -1.56 -28.11
CA ASP A 110 14.45 -1.15 -29.13
C ASP A 110 13.47 -2.27 -29.56
N ALA A 111 13.20 -3.23 -28.66
CA ALA A 111 12.18 -4.24 -28.86
C ALA A 111 10.78 -3.62 -29.01
N ILE A 112 9.94 -4.31 -29.79
CA ILE A 112 8.52 -4.02 -29.93
C ILE A 112 7.73 -5.23 -29.41
N ILE A 113 6.78 -4.98 -28.53
CA ILE A 113 5.87 -6.00 -28.01
C ILE A 113 4.46 -5.69 -28.50
N THR A 114 3.74 -6.70 -28.99
CA THR A 114 2.33 -6.58 -29.37
C THR A 114 1.49 -7.61 -28.64
N PHE A 115 0.55 -7.18 -27.82
CA PHE A 115 -0.39 -8.06 -27.14
C PHE A 115 -1.64 -8.27 -28.00
N THR A 116 -1.98 -9.53 -28.23
CA THR A 116 -3.22 -9.96 -28.89
C THR A 116 -3.97 -10.96 -28.01
N GLY A 117 -5.20 -11.27 -28.37
CA GLY A 117 -5.99 -12.27 -27.65
C GLY A 117 -7.48 -11.99 -27.71
N GLU A 118 -8.26 -13.04 -27.57
CA GLU A 118 -9.72 -12.98 -27.63
C GLU A 118 -10.35 -12.65 -26.28
N LYS A 119 -11.61 -12.20 -26.34
CA LYS A 119 -12.46 -12.00 -25.17
C LYS A 119 -12.53 -13.30 -24.35
N ASN A 120 -12.52 -13.18 -23.02
CA ASN A 120 -12.46 -14.26 -22.02
C ASN A 120 -11.07 -14.85 -21.74
N ASN A 121 -10.04 -14.55 -22.54
CA ASN A 121 -8.67 -14.89 -22.15
C ASN A 121 -8.11 -13.84 -21.20
N LYS A 122 -7.19 -14.24 -20.34
CA LYS A 122 -6.61 -13.37 -19.31
C LYS A 122 -5.11 -13.58 -19.19
N LEU A 123 -4.35 -12.49 -19.19
CA LEU A 123 -2.93 -12.48 -18.89
C LEU A 123 -2.68 -11.59 -17.68
N SER A 124 -2.16 -12.17 -16.60
CA SER A 124 -1.79 -11.44 -15.38
C SER A 124 -0.28 -11.36 -15.27
N ILE A 125 0.27 -10.15 -15.19
CA ILE A 125 1.71 -9.90 -15.14
C ILE A 125 1.98 -9.09 -13.88
N THR A 126 2.97 -9.48 -13.11
CA THR A 126 3.31 -8.81 -11.85
C THR A 126 4.82 -8.74 -11.70
N SER A 127 5.31 -7.57 -11.30
CA SER A 127 6.66 -7.38 -10.80
C SER A 127 6.62 -6.90 -9.36
N SER A 128 7.52 -7.40 -8.51
CA SER A 128 7.66 -6.87 -7.14
C SER A 128 8.42 -5.54 -7.08
N LEU A 129 9.31 -5.27 -8.05
CA LEU A 129 10.21 -4.11 -7.99
C LEU A 129 10.14 -3.18 -9.20
N TYR A 130 9.86 -3.66 -10.39
CA TYR A 130 10.02 -2.91 -11.64
C TYR A 130 8.71 -2.86 -12.43
N ALA A 131 8.77 -2.63 -13.74
CA ALA A 131 7.54 -2.54 -14.51
C ALA A 131 6.80 -3.88 -14.53
N GLY A 132 5.48 -3.86 -14.56
CA GLY A 132 4.74 -5.08 -14.93
C GLY A 132 5.12 -5.48 -16.35
N ILE A 133 4.97 -4.55 -17.28
CA ILE A 133 5.39 -4.65 -18.68
C ILE A 133 6.22 -3.42 -19.05
N GLY A 134 7.43 -3.61 -19.56
CA GLY A 134 8.26 -2.53 -20.09
C GLY A 134 9.68 -2.56 -19.55
N GLY A 135 10.14 -1.43 -19.00
CA GLY A 135 11.53 -1.27 -18.54
C GLY A 135 11.85 -2.02 -17.24
N GLY A 136 13.06 -2.56 -17.14
CA GLY A 136 13.61 -3.22 -15.95
C GLY A 136 14.50 -2.28 -15.13
N GLU A 137 15.44 -2.86 -14.37
CA GLU A 137 16.51 -2.10 -13.71
C GLU A 137 17.50 -1.55 -14.74
N SER A 138 17.50 -0.24 -14.94
CA SER A 138 18.41 0.45 -15.86
C SER A 138 18.58 -0.23 -17.23
N SER A 139 17.49 -0.80 -17.75
CA SER A 139 17.49 -1.43 -19.06
C SER A 139 17.65 -0.38 -20.15
N THR A 140 18.06 -0.79 -21.35
CA THR A 140 17.98 0.12 -22.51
C THR A 140 16.52 0.36 -22.89
N LYS A 141 16.30 1.31 -23.81
CA LYS A 141 14.97 1.74 -24.23
C LYS A 141 14.18 0.59 -24.87
N CYS A 142 12.93 0.43 -24.46
CA CYS A 142 11.91 -0.32 -25.19
C CYS A 142 11.36 0.58 -26.30
N LYS A 143 11.21 0.09 -27.53
CA LYS A 143 10.73 0.93 -28.62
C LYS A 143 9.24 1.16 -28.55
N ALA A 144 8.45 0.09 -28.45
CA ALA A 144 7.00 0.20 -28.37
C ALA A 144 6.32 -0.97 -27.64
N ILE A 145 5.23 -0.66 -26.95
CA ILE A 145 4.29 -1.61 -26.37
C ILE A 145 2.93 -1.36 -27.02
N ASN A 146 2.44 -2.33 -27.80
CA ASN A 146 1.15 -2.26 -28.48
C ASN A 146 0.16 -3.24 -27.85
N ILE A 147 -1.07 -2.80 -27.60
CA ILE A 147 -2.15 -3.62 -27.07
C ILE A 147 -3.32 -3.57 -28.05
N ASN A 148 -3.51 -4.67 -28.78
CA ASN A 148 -4.45 -4.77 -29.88
C ASN A 148 -5.56 -5.81 -29.60
N GLY A 149 -5.43 -6.61 -28.53
CA GLY A 149 -6.32 -7.71 -28.18
C GLY A 149 -7.48 -7.36 -27.24
N LYS A 150 -8.48 -8.25 -27.18
CA LYS A 150 -9.65 -8.16 -26.29
C LYS A 150 -9.51 -8.97 -25.00
N ALA A 151 -8.39 -9.68 -24.86
CA ALA A 151 -8.05 -10.35 -23.63
C ALA A 151 -7.99 -9.35 -22.47
N THR A 152 -8.27 -9.84 -21.26
CA THR A 152 -8.04 -9.07 -20.05
C THR A 152 -6.55 -9.07 -19.74
N LEU A 153 -5.93 -7.90 -19.74
CA LEU A 153 -4.54 -7.70 -19.40
C LEU A 153 -4.44 -7.04 -18.03
N ILE A 154 -3.92 -7.76 -17.04
CA ILE A 154 -3.64 -7.22 -15.71
C ILE A 154 -2.14 -7.05 -15.59
N SER A 155 -1.66 -5.83 -15.36
CA SER A 155 -0.24 -5.54 -15.23
C SER A 155 0.05 -4.75 -13.96
N ASN A 156 0.69 -5.41 -13.01
CA ASN A 156 1.03 -4.85 -11.70
C ASN A 156 2.54 -4.55 -11.67
N GLY A 157 2.88 -3.28 -11.67
CA GLY A 157 4.22 -2.78 -11.43
C GLY A 157 4.58 -2.87 -9.95
N GLY A 158 5.87 -3.04 -9.70
CA GLY A 158 6.44 -3.10 -8.36
C GLY A 158 6.70 -1.73 -7.77
N TYR A 159 7.62 -1.70 -6.80
CA TYR A 159 7.94 -0.49 -6.05
C TYR A 159 8.56 0.64 -6.88
N TYR A 160 9.26 0.37 -7.98
CA TYR A 160 9.96 1.38 -8.78
C TYR A 160 9.49 1.48 -10.23
N GLY A 161 8.56 0.64 -10.65
CA GLY A 161 8.15 0.57 -12.05
C GLY A 161 6.67 0.79 -12.26
N ALA A 162 6.33 1.23 -13.46
CA ALA A 162 4.95 1.41 -13.85
C ALA A 162 4.22 0.07 -13.99
N GLY A 163 2.88 0.07 -13.93
CA GLY A 163 2.11 -1.09 -14.37
C GLY A 163 2.49 -1.46 -15.80
N ILE A 164 2.42 -0.49 -16.71
CA ILE A 164 2.88 -0.58 -18.10
C ILE A 164 3.73 0.65 -18.41
N GLY A 165 5.01 0.46 -18.73
CA GLY A 165 5.89 1.55 -19.14
C GLY A 165 7.28 1.49 -18.51
N GLY A 166 7.71 2.59 -17.90
CA GLY A 166 9.08 2.74 -17.40
C GLY A 166 9.39 1.88 -16.17
N GLY A 167 10.66 1.46 -16.08
CA GLY A 167 11.21 0.71 -14.94
C GLY A 167 11.94 1.60 -13.92
N TRP A 168 12.96 1.05 -13.26
CA TRP A 168 13.81 1.81 -12.34
C TRP A 168 15.04 2.36 -13.06
N GLY A 169 15.03 3.65 -13.38
CA GLY A 169 16.11 4.32 -14.08
C GLY A 169 17.13 4.92 -13.11
N ASN A 170 18.10 4.14 -12.66
CA ASN A 170 19.21 4.64 -11.84
C ASN A 170 20.43 5.09 -12.67
N VAL A 171 20.39 4.92 -13.99
CA VAL A 171 21.38 5.40 -14.97
C VAL A 171 20.71 6.37 -15.94
N GLU A 172 21.48 7.30 -16.50
CA GLU A 172 20.97 8.24 -17.49
C GLU A 172 20.45 7.52 -18.75
N ASN A 173 19.32 7.96 -19.30
CA ASN A 173 18.74 7.40 -20.52
C ASN A 173 18.33 5.92 -20.44
N THR A 174 18.10 5.37 -19.24
CA THR A 174 17.69 3.97 -19.05
C THR A 174 16.24 3.81 -18.60
N SER A 175 15.73 2.58 -18.72
CA SER A 175 14.38 2.13 -18.36
C SER A 175 13.26 2.91 -19.04
N ASN A 176 13.55 3.46 -20.22
CA ASN A 176 12.63 4.26 -21.02
C ASN A 176 11.77 3.40 -21.93
N VAL A 177 10.59 3.90 -22.29
CA VAL A 177 9.72 3.34 -23.34
C VAL A 177 9.47 4.41 -24.40
N GLY A 178 9.60 4.09 -25.68
CA GLY A 178 9.24 5.02 -26.74
C GLY A 178 7.73 5.25 -26.77
N GLU A 179 6.99 4.24 -27.19
CA GLU A 179 5.54 4.35 -27.38
C GLU A 179 4.76 3.31 -26.57
N ILE A 180 3.64 3.73 -26.01
CA ILE A 180 2.60 2.84 -25.49
C ILE A 180 1.33 3.10 -26.29
N ASN A 181 0.91 2.12 -27.08
CA ASN A 181 -0.25 2.23 -27.97
C ASN A 181 -1.34 1.25 -27.53
N ILE A 182 -2.49 1.78 -27.14
CA ILE A 182 -3.66 1.00 -26.72
C ILE A 182 -4.77 1.21 -27.73
N TYR A 183 -5.07 0.17 -28.50
CA TYR A 183 -6.12 0.18 -29.52
C TYR A 183 -7.43 -0.35 -28.95
N ASP A 184 -7.36 -1.44 -28.18
CA ASP A 184 -8.52 -2.06 -27.52
C ASP A 184 -8.07 -2.92 -26.32
N GLY A 185 -9.03 -3.49 -25.58
CA GLY A 185 -8.79 -4.47 -24.51
C GLY A 185 -9.42 -4.10 -23.18
N ASN A 186 -9.42 -5.07 -22.25
CA ASN A 186 -9.78 -4.83 -20.85
C ASN A 186 -8.49 -4.77 -20.02
N ILE A 187 -8.03 -3.58 -19.70
CA ILE A 187 -6.71 -3.34 -19.14
C ILE A 187 -6.84 -2.89 -17.69
N VAL A 188 -6.15 -3.58 -16.79
CA VAL A 188 -5.97 -3.17 -15.40
C VAL A 188 -4.48 -2.96 -15.17
N ALA A 189 -4.05 -1.72 -14.95
CA ALA A 189 -2.64 -1.40 -14.75
C ALA A 189 -2.42 -0.66 -13.43
N THR A 190 -1.64 -1.25 -12.53
CA THR A 190 -1.38 -0.66 -11.21
C THR A 190 0.11 -0.59 -10.91
N SER A 191 0.52 0.32 -10.02
CA SER A 191 1.89 0.37 -9.49
C SER A 191 1.86 0.69 -7.99
N LEU A 192 2.93 0.33 -7.27
CA LEU A 192 3.06 0.63 -5.84
C LEU A 192 3.57 2.06 -5.57
N SER A 193 4.41 2.62 -6.45
CA SER A 193 4.98 3.97 -6.28
C SER A 193 4.85 4.86 -7.53
N SER A 194 4.86 4.25 -8.71
CA SER A 194 5.00 4.94 -10.00
C SER A 194 3.67 4.93 -10.79
N ALA A 195 3.70 5.23 -12.09
CA ALA A 195 2.48 5.37 -12.86
C ALA A 195 1.75 4.02 -13.05
N GLY A 196 0.42 4.04 -13.19
CA GLY A 196 -0.32 2.87 -13.67
C GLY A 196 0.11 2.54 -15.10
N ILE A 197 -0.01 3.52 -16.00
CA ILE A 197 0.53 3.48 -17.36
C ILE A 197 1.39 4.73 -17.58
N GLY A 198 2.68 4.55 -17.89
CA GLY A 198 3.59 5.66 -18.17
C GLY A 198 4.94 5.53 -17.47
N GLY A 199 5.39 6.59 -16.82
CA GLY A 199 6.74 6.66 -16.25
C GLY A 199 6.95 5.79 -14.99
N GLY A 200 8.17 5.26 -14.85
CA GLY A 200 8.63 4.56 -13.63
C GLY A 200 9.28 5.52 -12.63
N ASP A 201 10.16 5.00 -11.75
CA ASP A 201 10.96 5.81 -10.83
C ASP A 201 12.29 6.23 -11.45
N GLY A 202 12.38 7.51 -11.83
CA GLY A 202 13.53 8.09 -12.50
C GLY A 202 14.52 8.69 -11.52
N LYS A 203 15.56 7.94 -11.15
CA LYS A 203 16.64 8.38 -10.23
C LYS A 203 17.79 9.09 -10.94
N SER A 204 17.84 9.03 -12.27
CA SER A 204 18.84 9.68 -13.13
C SER A 204 18.17 10.50 -14.23
N SER A 205 18.89 11.44 -14.83
CA SER A 205 18.32 12.32 -15.86
C SER A 205 17.84 11.53 -17.07
N HIS A 206 16.72 11.94 -17.68
CA HIS A 206 16.14 11.30 -18.87
C HIS A 206 15.86 9.80 -18.72
N SER A 207 15.64 9.32 -17.49
CA SER A 207 15.41 7.90 -17.19
C SER A 207 13.98 7.63 -16.79
N SER A 208 13.51 6.39 -17.00
CA SER A 208 12.15 5.92 -16.69
C SER A 208 11.03 6.70 -17.38
N SER A 209 11.35 7.37 -18.48
CA SER A 209 10.46 8.23 -19.25
C SER A 209 9.72 7.45 -20.34
N VAL A 210 8.57 7.98 -20.75
CA VAL A 210 7.81 7.49 -21.91
C VAL A 210 7.69 8.60 -22.93
N ASP A 211 8.01 8.37 -24.21
CA ASP A 211 7.84 9.45 -25.19
C ASP A 211 6.33 9.69 -25.41
N ILE A 212 5.60 8.67 -25.85
CA ILE A 212 4.19 8.84 -26.26
C ILE A 212 3.30 7.75 -25.65
N ILE A 213 2.17 8.18 -25.09
CA ILE A 213 1.07 7.31 -24.69
C ILE A 213 -0.13 7.61 -25.60
N ASN A 214 -0.55 6.65 -26.41
CA ASN A 214 -1.72 6.75 -27.26
C ASN A 214 -2.81 5.78 -26.80
N ILE A 215 -4.02 6.29 -26.60
CA ILE A 215 -5.20 5.50 -26.26
C ILE A 215 -6.32 5.81 -27.25
N TYR A 216 -6.66 4.79 -28.03
CA TYR A 216 -7.69 4.86 -29.07
C TYR A 216 -8.98 4.15 -28.66
N GLY A 217 -8.93 3.23 -27.70
CA GLY A 217 -10.07 2.43 -27.26
C GLY A 217 -9.78 1.57 -26.03
N GLY A 218 -10.69 0.64 -25.75
CA GLY A 218 -10.63 -0.29 -24.62
C GLY A 218 -11.39 0.17 -23.37
N ILE A 219 -11.49 -0.75 -22.41
CA ILE A 219 -11.91 -0.49 -21.04
C ILE A 219 -10.64 -0.51 -20.19
N ILE A 220 -10.25 0.65 -19.68
CA ILE A 220 -8.96 0.82 -19.03
C ILE A 220 -9.18 1.30 -17.59
N LYS A 221 -8.71 0.51 -16.64
CA LYS A 221 -8.66 0.88 -15.23
C LYS A 221 -7.20 1.00 -14.80
N THR A 222 -6.78 2.18 -14.37
CA THR A 222 -5.41 2.38 -13.89
C THR A 222 -5.38 2.95 -12.49
N THR A 223 -4.33 2.59 -11.75
CA THR A 223 -4.05 3.15 -10.42
C THR A 223 -2.55 3.36 -10.28
N GLY A 224 -2.13 4.62 -10.23
CA GLY A 224 -0.77 4.96 -9.88
C GLY A 224 -0.49 4.68 -8.41
N GLY A 225 0.77 4.40 -8.10
CA GLY A 225 1.27 4.38 -6.72
C GLY A 225 1.39 5.79 -6.16
N ASP A 226 1.81 5.93 -4.90
CA ASP A 226 1.76 7.18 -4.12
C ASP A 226 2.23 8.46 -4.84
N TRP A 227 3.16 8.31 -5.78
CA TRP A 227 3.84 9.39 -6.49
C TRP A 227 3.60 9.37 -8.00
N GLY A 228 2.89 8.37 -8.52
CA GLY A 228 2.69 8.19 -9.95
C GLY A 228 1.26 8.45 -10.39
N ALA A 229 1.12 8.96 -11.61
CA ALA A 229 -0.18 9.20 -12.20
C ALA A 229 -0.91 7.88 -12.50
N GLY A 230 -2.24 7.92 -12.58
CA GLY A 230 -2.98 6.79 -13.15
C GLY A 230 -2.51 6.52 -14.59
N ILE A 231 -2.46 7.57 -15.40
CA ILE A 231 -1.88 7.58 -16.75
C ILE A 231 -0.98 8.82 -16.88
N GLY A 232 0.32 8.61 -17.12
CA GLY A 232 1.27 9.69 -17.39
C GLY A 232 2.56 9.59 -16.59
N GLY A 233 2.97 10.69 -15.95
CA GLY A 233 4.26 10.81 -15.27
C GLY A 233 4.41 9.84 -14.08
N GLY A 234 5.61 9.31 -13.91
CA GLY A 234 6.03 8.54 -12.73
C GLY A 234 6.65 9.41 -11.64
N TYR A 235 7.44 8.81 -10.75
CA TYR A 235 8.14 9.56 -9.69
C TYR A 235 9.54 10.00 -10.14
N GLY A 236 9.68 11.28 -10.48
CA GLY A 236 10.92 11.83 -10.99
C GLY A 236 11.80 12.49 -9.92
N PHE A 237 13.06 12.06 -9.80
CA PHE A 237 14.06 12.60 -8.86
C PHE A 237 15.11 13.50 -9.51
N LYS A 238 15.23 13.46 -10.85
CA LYS A 238 16.24 14.17 -11.64
C LYS A 238 15.62 14.83 -12.87
N ASP A 239 16.42 15.64 -13.55
CA ASP A 239 15.93 16.42 -14.69
C ASP A 239 15.40 15.53 -15.82
N ASN A 240 14.19 15.84 -16.30
CA ASN A 240 13.46 15.07 -17.34
C ASN A 240 13.29 13.56 -17.02
N SER A 241 13.39 13.17 -15.75
CA SER A 241 13.19 11.80 -15.31
C SER A 241 11.71 11.51 -15.09
N SER A 242 11.27 10.28 -15.38
CA SER A 242 9.86 9.86 -15.30
C SER A 242 8.92 10.74 -16.13
N HIS A 243 9.47 11.39 -17.15
CA HIS A 243 8.78 12.36 -18.00
C HIS A 243 7.92 11.64 -19.04
N VAL A 244 6.77 12.22 -19.38
CA VAL A 244 5.99 11.80 -20.54
C VAL A 244 5.92 12.91 -21.56
N GLN A 245 6.45 12.72 -22.77
CA GLN A 245 6.41 13.81 -23.75
C GLN A 245 4.97 14.09 -24.20
N SER A 246 4.18 13.07 -24.53
CA SER A 246 2.79 13.30 -24.96
C SER A 246 1.83 12.19 -24.56
N ILE A 247 0.63 12.59 -24.16
CA ILE A 247 -0.50 11.70 -23.91
C ILE A 247 -1.63 12.10 -24.85
N TYR A 248 -2.07 11.17 -25.68
CA TYR A 248 -3.17 11.36 -26.61
C TYR A 248 -4.28 10.33 -26.34
N ILE A 249 -5.47 10.81 -25.98
CA ILE A 249 -6.63 9.96 -25.71
C ILE A 249 -7.78 10.39 -26.61
N SER A 250 -8.30 9.44 -27.38
CA SER A 250 -9.36 9.70 -28.36
C SER A 250 -10.51 8.69 -28.37
N GLY A 251 -10.44 7.65 -27.53
CA GLY A 251 -11.53 6.70 -27.32
C GLY A 251 -11.29 5.82 -26.10
N GLY A 252 -12.33 5.06 -25.72
CA GLY A 252 -12.32 4.13 -24.59
C GLY A 252 -13.20 4.57 -23.43
N GLU A 253 -13.40 3.64 -22.49
CA GLU A 253 -13.91 3.91 -21.14
C GLU A 253 -12.73 3.80 -20.15
N ILE A 254 -12.31 4.95 -19.62
CA ILE A 254 -11.08 5.08 -18.85
C ILE A 254 -11.39 5.53 -17.44
N ALA A 255 -11.01 4.72 -16.47
CA ALA A 255 -11.02 5.04 -15.05
C ALA A 255 -9.58 5.10 -14.54
N ALA A 256 -9.04 6.31 -14.38
CA ALA A 256 -7.64 6.53 -14.02
C ALA A 256 -7.53 7.19 -12.65
N THR A 257 -6.84 6.53 -11.72
CA THR A 257 -6.63 7.06 -10.36
C THR A 257 -5.15 7.31 -10.13
N GLY A 258 -4.78 8.54 -9.76
CA GLY A 258 -3.42 8.89 -9.34
C GLY A 258 -3.22 8.59 -7.87
N GLY A 259 -1.97 8.33 -7.48
CA GLY A 259 -1.63 8.24 -6.06
C GLY A 259 -1.66 9.58 -5.37
N ARG A 260 -1.35 9.58 -4.06
CA ARG A 260 -1.46 10.72 -3.13
C ARG A 260 -0.97 12.05 -3.69
N ASN A 261 0.10 12.05 -4.49
CA ASN A 261 0.76 13.25 -5.00
C ASN A 261 0.72 13.37 -6.53
N ALA A 262 -0.16 12.65 -7.21
CA ALA A 262 -0.13 12.55 -8.67
C ALA A 262 -1.53 12.60 -9.29
N ALA A 263 -1.58 13.01 -10.56
CA ALA A 263 -2.83 13.18 -11.26
C ALA A 263 -3.49 11.85 -11.62
N GLY A 264 -4.81 11.85 -11.81
CA GLY A 264 -5.50 10.72 -12.44
C GLY A 264 -4.94 10.48 -13.85
N ILE A 265 -4.96 11.53 -14.67
CA ILE A 265 -4.31 11.57 -15.98
C ILE A 265 -3.45 12.84 -16.06
N GLY A 266 -2.16 12.68 -16.33
CA GLY A 266 -1.24 13.80 -16.44
C GLY A 266 0.05 13.56 -15.68
N ALA A 267 0.52 14.56 -14.94
CA ALA A 267 1.83 14.52 -14.32
C ALA A 267 1.86 13.70 -13.01
N GLY A 268 2.99 13.03 -12.80
CA GLY A 268 3.34 12.40 -11.54
C GLY A 268 3.97 13.39 -10.56
N ALA A 269 4.58 12.88 -9.50
CA ALA A 269 5.35 13.69 -8.57
C ALA A 269 6.76 13.96 -9.11
N GLY A 270 7.25 15.18 -8.88
CA GLY A 270 8.54 15.64 -9.38
C GLY A 270 9.34 16.40 -8.33
N LEU A 271 10.62 16.03 -8.16
CA LEU A 271 11.55 16.71 -7.24
C LEU A 271 12.60 17.57 -7.97
N SER A 272 12.59 17.61 -9.30
CA SER A 272 13.59 18.31 -10.12
C SER A 272 12.96 18.95 -11.36
N HIS A 273 13.77 19.53 -12.25
CA HIS A 273 13.24 20.23 -13.41
C HIS A 273 12.63 19.23 -14.43
N ASN A 274 11.39 19.45 -14.82
CA ASN A 274 10.64 18.56 -15.73
C ASN A 274 10.57 17.09 -15.30
N SER A 275 10.73 16.80 -14.01
CA SER A 275 10.65 15.45 -13.50
C SER A 275 9.20 15.08 -13.24
N GLY A 276 8.75 13.91 -13.71
CA GLY A 276 7.34 13.49 -13.61
C GLY A 276 6.37 14.33 -14.46
N ASN A 277 6.89 15.17 -15.36
CA ASN A 277 6.08 16.06 -16.18
C ASN A 277 5.35 15.35 -17.33
N VAL A 278 4.37 16.07 -17.90
CA VAL A 278 3.82 15.78 -19.21
C VAL A 278 3.94 17.04 -20.09
N ASP A 279 4.51 16.98 -21.28
CA ASP A 279 4.57 18.21 -22.11
C ASP A 279 3.22 18.53 -22.73
N LEU A 280 2.55 17.53 -23.30
CA LEU A 280 1.26 17.70 -23.96
C LEU A 280 0.28 16.60 -23.55
N LEU A 281 -0.87 17.00 -23.03
CA LEU A 281 -2.02 16.13 -22.81
C LEU A 281 -3.13 16.54 -23.77
N THR A 282 -3.52 15.66 -24.68
CA THR A 282 -4.60 15.90 -25.64
C THR A 282 -5.74 14.92 -25.42
N LEU A 283 -6.93 15.45 -25.16
CA LEU A 283 -8.18 14.70 -25.03
C LEU A 283 -9.11 15.07 -26.18
N THR A 284 -9.48 14.11 -27.01
CA THR A 284 -10.36 14.34 -28.16
C THR A 284 -11.65 13.54 -27.98
N ALA A 285 -12.72 14.22 -27.59
CA ALA A 285 -14.06 13.66 -27.69
C ALA A 285 -14.52 13.66 -29.15
N ASN A 286 -15.37 12.70 -29.51
CA ASN A 286 -16.02 12.65 -30.82
C ASN A 286 -15.05 12.67 -32.01
N LYS A 287 -13.89 12.02 -31.88
CA LYS A 287 -12.95 11.91 -32.99
C LYS A 287 -13.69 11.34 -34.21
N GLN A 288 -13.75 12.15 -35.26
CA GLN A 288 -14.41 11.78 -36.51
C GLN A 288 -13.52 10.78 -37.25
N THR A 289 -14.05 9.60 -37.48
CA THR A 289 -13.52 8.66 -38.47
C THR A 289 -14.17 8.94 -39.82
N GLN A 290 -13.77 8.27 -40.89
CA GLN A 290 -14.35 8.47 -42.23
C GLN A 290 -15.86 8.19 -42.30
N SER A 291 -16.53 7.74 -41.23
CA SER A 291 -17.98 7.52 -41.23
C SER A 291 -18.72 7.78 -39.91
N GLN A 292 -18.07 7.81 -38.73
CA GLN A 292 -18.74 7.99 -37.43
C GLN A 292 -17.81 8.62 -36.35
N SER A 293 -18.39 9.15 -35.27
CA SER A 293 -17.65 9.64 -34.09
C SER A 293 -17.35 8.51 -33.12
N VAL A 294 -16.12 8.39 -32.61
CA VAL A 294 -15.76 7.46 -31.52
C VAL A 294 -16.07 8.11 -30.17
N CYS A 295 -16.75 7.40 -29.28
CA CYS A 295 -17.02 7.90 -27.92
C CYS A 295 -15.72 7.92 -27.10
N LEU A 296 -15.65 8.81 -26.12
CA LEU A 296 -14.61 8.80 -25.09
C LEU A 296 -15.29 9.11 -23.77
N LYS A 297 -15.03 8.29 -22.75
CA LYS A 297 -15.50 8.50 -21.39
C LYS A 297 -14.33 8.34 -20.44
N ILE A 298 -14.00 9.42 -19.75
CA ILE A 298 -12.92 9.47 -18.78
C ILE A 298 -13.51 9.81 -17.42
N THR A 299 -13.15 9.03 -16.42
CA THR A 299 -13.23 9.39 -15.00
C THR A 299 -11.82 9.34 -14.44
N ALA A 300 -11.28 10.51 -14.12
CA ALA A 300 -9.93 10.66 -13.61
C ALA A 300 -9.96 11.21 -12.18
N ILE A 301 -9.28 10.55 -11.25
CA ILE A 301 -9.23 10.93 -9.84
C ILE A 301 -7.76 11.17 -9.47
N GLY A 302 -7.42 12.40 -9.13
CA GLY A 302 -6.09 12.75 -8.63
C GLY A 302 -5.96 12.45 -7.13
N GLY A 303 -4.72 12.44 -6.65
CA GLY A 303 -4.46 12.40 -5.21
C GLY A 303 -4.70 13.72 -4.51
N LEU A 304 -4.50 13.73 -3.19
CA LEU A 304 -4.76 14.85 -2.28
C LEU A 304 -4.22 16.21 -2.74
N ARG A 305 -3.11 16.20 -3.50
CA ARG A 305 -2.40 17.41 -3.97
C ARG A 305 -2.30 17.53 -5.48
N ALA A 306 -3.15 16.82 -6.21
CA ALA A 306 -3.07 16.72 -7.65
C ALA A 306 -4.45 16.86 -8.30
N ASN A 307 -4.44 17.10 -9.61
CA ASN A 307 -5.67 17.24 -10.37
C ASN A 307 -6.17 15.86 -10.82
N GLY A 308 -7.48 15.72 -11.06
CA GLY A 308 -7.99 14.55 -11.79
C GLY A 308 -7.34 14.44 -13.17
N ILE A 309 -7.35 15.54 -13.92
CA ILE A 309 -6.66 15.71 -15.20
C ILE A 309 -5.70 16.89 -15.05
N GLY A 310 -4.40 16.68 -15.20
CA GLY A 310 -3.40 17.76 -15.14
C GLY A 310 -2.23 17.46 -14.20
N ASN A 311 -1.90 18.41 -13.33
CA ASN A 311 -0.63 18.41 -12.60
C ASN A 311 -0.62 17.44 -11.41
N GLY A 312 0.58 16.92 -11.12
CA GLY A 312 0.92 16.28 -9.86
C GLY A 312 1.67 17.23 -8.93
N SER A 313 2.18 16.72 -7.82
CA SER A 313 3.00 17.47 -6.87
C SER A 313 4.41 17.65 -7.43
N GLY A 314 4.72 18.86 -7.89
CA GLY A 314 6.01 19.18 -8.50
C GLY A 314 6.12 18.83 -9.98
N GLY A 315 5.44 17.76 -10.43
CA GLY A 315 5.26 17.45 -11.84
C GLY A 315 4.17 18.32 -12.49
N LYS A 316 4.40 18.77 -13.71
CA LYS A 316 3.51 19.67 -14.45
C LYS A 316 3.10 19.10 -15.79
N VAL A 317 1.87 19.40 -16.20
CA VAL A 317 1.39 19.26 -17.56
C VAL A 317 1.54 20.62 -18.25
N SER A 318 2.46 20.72 -19.20
CA SER A 318 2.81 22.01 -19.83
C SER A 318 1.67 22.56 -20.69
N LYS A 319 0.93 21.68 -21.36
CA LYS A 319 -0.25 22.04 -22.17
C LYS A 319 -1.32 20.96 -22.12
N ILE A 320 -2.56 21.38 -21.95
CA ILE A 320 -3.75 20.52 -22.05
C ILE A 320 -4.60 21.03 -23.21
N ASP A 321 -4.84 20.16 -24.20
CA ASP A 321 -5.71 20.40 -25.34
C ASP A 321 -6.95 19.51 -25.23
N GLU A 322 -8.11 20.14 -25.10
CA GLU A 322 -9.40 19.46 -25.03
C GLU A 322 -10.22 19.80 -26.28
N ILE A 323 -10.61 18.77 -27.03
CA ILE A 323 -11.26 18.91 -28.33
C ILE A 323 -12.59 18.17 -28.29
N GLY A 324 -13.67 18.85 -28.70
CA GLY A 324 -15.00 18.25 -28.84
C GLY A 324 -15.79 18.05 -27.54
N ALA A 325 -15.16 18.27 -26.38
CA ALA A 325 -15.76 18.38 -25.06
C ALA A 325 -14.79 19.17 -24.14
N THR A 326 -15.19 19.44 -22.91
CA THR A 326 -14.33 20.09 -21.90
C THR A 326 -14.40 19.26 -20.62
N SER A 327 -13.29 19.13 -19.90
CA SER A 327 -13.30 18.42 -18.62
C SER A 327 -14.12 19.17 -17.58
N SER A 328 -14.96 18.43 -16.87
CA SER A 328 -15.69 18.89 -15.70
C SER A 328 -14.99 18.38 -14.46
N CYS A 329 -14.24 19.26 -13.80
CA CYS A 329 -13.48 18.92 -12.60
C CYS A 329 -14.15 19.48 -11.34
N SER A 330 -14.32 18.62 -10.34
CA SER A 330 -14.74 18.98 -8.98
C SER A 330 -13.74 18.37 -8.00
N TYR A 331 -12.98 19.23 -7.32
CA TYR A 331 -11.83 18.82 -6.50
C TYR A 331 -10.82 17.97 -7.28
N GLN A 332 -10.54 16.75 -6.81
CA GLN A 332 -9.60 15.82 -7.41
C GLN A 332 -10.23 14.97 -8.52
N THR A 333 -11.55 15.03 -8.71
CA THR A 333 -12.25 14.21 -9.69
C THR A 333 -12.57 15.04 -10.93
N CYS A 334 -12.14 14.56 -12.09
CA CYS A 334 -12.43 15.13 -13.39
C CYS A 334 -13.13 14.10 -14.26
N THR A 335 -14.15 14.54 -14.97
CA THR A 335 -14.80 13.76 -16.01
C THR A 335 -14.61 14.43 -17.36
N PHE A 336 -14.34 13.64 -18.39
CA PHE A 336 -14.33 14.10 -19.77
C PHE A 336 -15.13 13.09 -20.59
N GLU A 337 -16.29 13.51 -21.09
CA GLU A 337 -17.23 12.64 -21.78
C GLU A 337 -17.73 13.29 -23.06
N SER A 338 -18.00 12.47 -24.07
CA SER A 338 -18.65 12.92 -25.29
C SER A 338 -20.10 13.35 -25.04
N GLU A 339 -20.47 14.53 -25.53
CA GLU A 339 -21.86 15.02 -25.50
C GLU A 339 -22.77 14.39 -26.57
N SER A 340 -22.23 13.58 -27.48
CA SER A 340 -22.98 13.07 -28.64
C SER A 340 -23.59 11.69 -28.40
N ASN A 341 -24.92 11.61 -28.47
CA ASN A 341 -25.65 10.33 -28.50
C ASN A 341 -25.48 9.54 -29.82
N SER A 342 -24.72 10.07 -30.79
CA SER A 342 -24.49 9.44 -32.10
C SER A 342 -23.09 8.86 -32.28
N CYS A 343 -22.27 8.84 -31.22
CA CYS A 343 -20.96 8.20 -31.27
C CYS A 343 -21.06 6.68 -31.04
N VAL A 344 -20.09 5.93 -31.58
CA VAL A 344 -19.98 4.48 -31.40
C VAL A 344 -18.89 4.19 -30.39
N SER A 345 -19.12 3.19 -29.54
CA SER A 345 -18.13 2.63 -28.63
C SER A 345 -17.50 1.39 -29.28
N PRO A 346 -16.48 1.53 -30.16
CA PRO A 346 -15.91 0.40 -30.90
C PRO A 346 -15.38 -0.72 -29.99
N TRP A 347 -14.93 -0.39 -28.77
CA TRP A 347 -14.54 -1.37 -27.74
C TRP A 347 -15.69 -2.23 -27.19
N ASN A 348 -16.95 -1.84 -27.43
CA ASN A 348 -18.11 -2.68 -27.12
C ASN A 348 -18.45 -3.66 -28.26
N CYS A 349 -17.66 -3.65 -29.34
CA CYS A 349 -17.87 -4.50 -30.49
C CYS A 349 -16.95 -5.72 -30.44
N ASP A 350 -17.41 -6.92 -30.82
CA ASP A 350 -16.63 -8.16 -30.72
C ASP A 350 -15.68 -8.44 -31.91
N VAL A 351 -15.53 -7.52 -32.89
CA VAL A 351 -14.54 -7.66 -33.99
C VAL A 351 -13.23 -6.88 -33.74
N LEU A 352 -12.06 -7.53 -33.85
CA LEU A 352 -10.71 -6.98 -33.60
C LEU A 352 -10.31 -5.91 -34.63
N ASN A 353 -9.61 -4.83 -34.21
CA ASN A 353 -9.13 -3.72 -35.06
C ASN A 353 -10.22 -3.06 -35.93
N CYS A 354 -11.46 -3.11 -35.43
CA CYS A 354 -12.64 -2.67 -36.16
C CYS A 354 -13.00 -1.23 -35.82
N LEU A 355 -12.97 -0.36 -36.82
CA LEU A 355 -13.30 1.05 -36.72
C LEU A 355 -14.82 1.32 -36.75
N LEU A 356 -15.60 0.45 -37.42
CA LEU A 356 -17.04 0.63 -37.63
C LEU A 356 -17.84 -0.64 -37.36
N CYS A 357 -18.81 -0.53 -36.44
CA CYS A 357 -19.79 -1.56 -36.14
C CYS A 357 -21.22 -1.02 -36.19
N PRO A 358 -22.11 -1.56 -37.04
CA PRO A 358 -23.55 -1.35 -36.90
C PRO A 358 -24.04 -1.98 -35.60
N SER A 359 -24.91 -1.29 -34.87
CA SER A 359 -25.42 -1.66 -33.54
C SER A 359 -26.18 -3.00 -33.44
N SER A 360 -26.22 -3.79 -34.51
CA SER A 360 -26.94 -5.07 -34.57
C SER A 360 -26.17 -6.23 -35.23
N THR A 361 -24.90 -6.08 -35.58
CA THR A 361 -24.13 -7.15 -36.27
C THR A 361 -22.67 -7.24 -35.82
N SER A 362 -22.18 -8.46 -35.58
CA SER A 362 -20.77 -8.79 -35.28
C SER A 362 -19.87 -8.78 -36.52
N ILE A 363 -20.04 -7.81 -37.42
CA ILE A 363 -19.33 -7.70 -38.70
C ILE A 363 -18.74 -6.30 -38.79
N CYS A 364 -17.43 -6.23 -39.01
CA CYS A 364 -16.74 -4.97 -39.19
C CYS A 364 -16.97 -4.39 -40.59
N THR A 365 -17.19 -3.08 -40.70
CA THR A 365 -17.37 -2.40 -41.99
C THR A 365 -16.21 -1.48 -42.39
N ALA A 366 -15.29 -1.17 -41.47
CA ALA A 366 -14.02 -0.51 -41.78
C ALA A 366 -12.98 -0.82 -40.71
N CYS A 367 -11.72 -0.93 -41.10
CA CYS A 367 -10.61 -1.27 -40.21
C CYS A 367 -9.76 -0.04 -39.88
N GLU A 368 -9.00 -0.14 -38.80
CA GLU A 368 -7.98 0.86 -38.45
C GLU A 368 -6.88 0.96 -39.52
N ASP A 369 -6.18 2.09 -39.56
CA ASP A 369 -5.03 2.29 -40.46
C ASP A 369 -3.98 1.20 -40.21
N GLY A 370 -3.48 0.60 -41.29
CA GLY A 370 -2.61 -0.57 -41.22
C GLY A 370 -3.36 -1.91 -41.22
N TYR A 371 -4.69 -1.92 -41.33
CA TYR A 371 -5.50 -3.14 -41.46
C TYR A 371 -6.43 -3.10 -42.69
N THR A 372 -6.56 -4.20 -43.40
CA THR A 372 -7.49 -4.43 -44.50
C THR A 372 -8.68 -5.27 -44.05
N LEU A 373 -9.86 -4.92 -44.54
CA LEU A 373 -11.10 -5.62 -44.24
C LEU A 373 -11.22 -6.88 -45.12
N GLU A 374 -11.17 -8.06 -44.50
CA GLU A 374 -11.42 -9.34 -45.16
C GLU A 374 -12.59 -10.07 -44.47
N ASN A 375 -13.69 -10.31 -45.21
CA ASN A 375 -14.88 -11.03 -44.72
C ASN A 375 -15.47 -10.48 -43.41
N GLY A 376 -15.41 -9.16 -43.20
CA GLY A 376 -15.94 -8.54 -41.98
C GLY A 376 -14.98 -8.60 -40.79
N VAL A 377 -13.72 -8.98 -40.99
CA VAL A 377 -12.65 -9.03 -39.98
C VAL A 377 -11.46 -8.21 -40.47
N CYS A 378 -10.82 -7.46 -39.58
CA CYS A 378 -9.69 -6.61 -39.91
C CYS A 378 -8.37 -7.37 -39.77
N LYS A 379 -7.61 -7.46 -40.86
CA LYS A 379 -6.30 -8.13 -40.92
C LYS A 379 -5.19 -7.13 -41.22
N LEU A 380 -3.99 -7.35 -40.68
CA LEU A 380 -2.87 -6.44 -40.87
C LEU A 380 -2.54 -6.34 -42.38
N SER A 381 -2.49 -5.10 -42.90
CA SER A 381 -2.07 -4.79 -44.25
C SER A 381 -0.56 -5.01 -44.36
N ILE A 382 -0.15 -6.15 -44.90
CA ILE A 382 1.25 -6.38 -45.24
C ILE A 382 1.60 -5.41 -46.37
N VAL A 383 2.37 -4.35 -46.09
CA VAL A 383 2.93 -3.50 -47.14
C VAL A 383 4.13 -4.24 -47.76
N PRO A 384 4.11 -4.58 -49.07
CA PRO A 384 5.28 -5.13 -49.73
C PRO A 384 6.23 -3.99 -50.17
N THR A 385 7.48 -4.11 -49.74
CA THR A 385 8.74 -3.73 -50.45
C THR A 385 8.93 -2.29 -50.95
N ILE A 386 9.95 -1.60 -50.40
CA ILE A 386 10.89 -0.72 -51.14
C ILE A 386 12.26 -0.83 -50.42
N THR A 387 13.28 -1.54 -50.89
CA THR A 387 14.24 -1.35 -52.01
C THR A 387 15.64 -1.18 -51.41
N GLN A 388 16.49 -2.17 -51.68
CA GLN A 388 17.90 -2.19 -51.34
C GLN A 388 18.63 -0.97 -51.89
N THR A 389 19.41 -0.29 -51.04
CA THR A 389 20.55 0.48 -51.50
C THR A 389 21.81 -0.13 -50.90
N THR A 390 22.64 -0.68 -51.79
CA THR A 390 23.93 -1.31 -51.53
C THR A 390 24.97 -0.31 -51.02
N LEU A 391 25.65 -0.61 -49.90
CA LEU A 391 27.02 -0.18 -49.67
C LEU A 391 27.83 -1.32 -49.05
N THR A 392 28.91 -1.65 -49.75
CA THR A 392 29.86 -2.74 -49.49
C THR A 392 30.97 -2.33 -48.52
N ALA A 393 31.29 -3.26 -47.63
CA ALA A 393 32.60 -3.63 -47.06
C ALA A 393 33.41 -2.61 -46.22
N SER A 394 33.80 -3.02 -45.00
CA SER A 394 35.07 -3.73 -44.79
C SER A 394 35.26 -4.13 -43.32
N ALA A 395 35.82 -5.32 -43.12
CA ALA A 395 36.16 -5.89 -41.83
C ALA A 395 37.57 -5.46 -41.40
N SER A 396 37.77 -5.18 -40.13
CA SER A 396 39.08 -5.30 -39.48
C SER A 396 38.94 -5.62 -37.99
N SER A 397 39.62 -6.69 -37.63
CA SER A 397 39.80 -7.27 -36.31
C SER A 397 40.77 -6.46 -35.46
N ILE A 398 40.46 -6.20 -34.19
CA ILE A 398 41.48 -6.02 -33.14
C ILE A 398 40.99 -6.69 -31.85
N SER A 399 41.71 -7.74 -31.48
CA SER A 399 41.71 -8.40 -30.18
C SER A 399 42.53 -7.60 -29.17
N GLN A 400 41.98 -7.28 -27.99
CA GLN A 400 42.79 -7.02 -26.79
C GLN A 400 42.14 -7.63 -25.55
N SER A 401 42.85 -8.61 -25.00
CA SER A 401 42.67 -9.20 -23.68
C SER A 401 43.29 -8.29 -22.61
N VAL A 402 42.57 -8.03 -21.52
CA VAL A 402 43.16 -7.46 -20.29
C VAL A 402 42.75 -8.31 -19.09
N THR A 403 43.78 -8.83 -18.44
CA THR A 403 43.80 -9.64 -17.23
C THR A 403 43.50 -8.79 -15.99
N LEU A 404 42.59 -9.24 -15.11
CA LEU A 404 42.37 -8.68 -13.78
C LEU A 404 42.93 -9.61 -12.70
N THR A 405 43.95 -9.12 -12.00
CA THR A 405 44.60 -9.74 -10.84
C THR A 405 43.74 -9.58 -9.59
N GLN A 406 43.32 -10.71 -9.00
CA GLN A 406 42.77 -10.77 -7.64
C GLN A 406 43.91 -10.71 -6.60
N THR A 407 43.80 -9.80 -5.64
CA THR A 407 44.58 -9.83 -4.39
C THR A 407 43.66 -10.21 -3.25
N THR A 408 43.95 -11.36 -2.65
CA THR A 408 43.34 -11.90 -1.44
C THR A 408 44.05 -11.35 -0.19
N SER A 409 43.30 -10.96 0.83
CA SER A 409 43.79 -11.02 2.22
C SER A 409 42.74 -11.66 3.11
N HIS A 410 43.13 -12.78 3.71
CA HIS A 410 42.44 -13.52 4.76
C HIS A 410 42.53 -12.75 6.09
N SER A 411 41.47 -12.80 6.90
CA SER A 411 41.64 -13.09 8.33
C SER A 411 40.46 -13.90 8.86
N THR A 412 40.80 -14.92 9.62
CA THR A 412 39.99 -15.97 10.22
C THR A 412 39.66 -15.65 11.67
N THR A 413 38.44 -15.96 12.13
CA THR A 413 38.18 -16.58 13.45
C THR A 413 36.79 -17.24 13.50
N GLN A 414 36.73 -18.39 14.18
CA GLN A 414 35.64 -19.37 14.26
C GLN A 414 34.43 -18.95 15.13
N PRO A 415 33.27 -19.63 15.00
CA PRO A 415 32.08 -19.39 15.82
C PRO A 415 32.06 -20.23 17.10
N LEU A 416 31.60 -19.63 18.21
CA LEU A 416 31.24 -20.33 19.45
C LEU A 416 29.72 -20.27 19.64
N THR A 417 29.11 -21.45 19.56
CA THR A 417 27.75 -21.77 20.03
C THR A 417 27.65 -21.63 21.53
N GLN A 418 26.67 -20.86 22.03
CA GLN A 418 26.08 -21.07 23.36
C GLN A 418 24.59 -20.74 23.35
N THR A 419 23.80 -21.77 23.66
CA THR A 419 22.36 -21.76 23.88
C THR A 419 22.09 -21.27 25.31
N HIS A 420 21.22 -20.28 25.49
CA HIS A 420 20.62 -19.99 26.79
C HIS A 420 19.10 -19.88 26.66
N THR A 421 18.44 -20.84 27.28
CA THR A 421 17.00 -20.85 27.58
C THR A 421 16.73 -19.82 28.68
N ILE A 422 15.81 -18.88 28.44
CA ILE A 422 15.30 -17.97 29.49
C ILE A 422 13.79 -18.17 29.61
N THR A 423 13.42 -18.72 30.76
CA THR A 423 12.07 -18.85 31.32
C THR A 423 11.42 -17.48 31.51
N GLY A 424 10.12 -17.40 31.21
CA GLY A 424 9.37 -16.15 31.11
C GLY A 424 9.14 -15.40 32.42
N THR A 425 9.03 -14.09 32.27
CA THR A 425 8.33 -13.16 33.16
C THR A 425 7.54 -12.21 32.26
N GLN A 426 6.22 -12.10 32.46
CA GLN A 426 5.37 -11.17 31.72
C GLN A 426 5.82 -9.72 31.96
N GLU A 427 6.17 -9.03 30.87
CA GLU A 427 6.45 -7.58 30.83
C GLU A 427 5.13 -6.78 30.79
N PRO A 428 5.07 -5.58 31.39
CA PRO A 428 3.94 -4.68 31.22
C PRO A 428 3.94 -4.12 29.77
N THR A 429 2.92 -4.45 29.00
CA THR A 429 2.72 -3.90 27.65
C THR A 429 2.12 -2.49 27.72
N ILE A 430 2.91 -1.48 27.31
CA ILE A 430 2.49 -0.06 27.18
C ILE A 430 1.69 0.17 25.87
N TYR A 431 1.70 -0.82 24.97
CA TYR A 431 1.07 -0.73 23.65
C TYR A 431 -0.35 -1.29 23.67
N PRO A 432 -1.24 -0.83 22.77
CA PRO A 432 -2.46 -1.56 22.42
C PRO A 432 -1.99 -2.86 21.76
N THR A 433 -1.69 -3.84 22.59
CA THR A 433 -1.56 -5.23 22.23
C THR A 433 -2.84 -5.86 22.73
N PRO A 434 -3.48 -6.73 21.94
CA PRO A 434 -4.64 -7.45 22.40
C PRO A 434 -4.34 -8.05 23.77
N GLN A 435 -4.99 -7.55 24.83
CA GLN A 435 -4.79 -8.08 26.17
C GLN A 435 -5.23 -9.55 26.16
N PRO A 436 -4.53 -10.46 26.87
CA PRO A 436 -4.94 -11.86 26.93
C PRO A 436 -6.33 -11.96 27.58
N GLY A 437 -7.37 -12.05 26.74
CA GLY A 437 -8.78 -12.15 27.09
C GLY A 437 -9.55 -12.83 25.96
N GLU A 438 -10.73 -13.37 26.25
CA GLU A 438 -11.58 -13.99 25.22
C GLU A 438 -12.13 -12.90 24.27
N TYR A 439 -11.70 -12.93 23.01
CA TYR A 439 -12.23 -12.08 21.95
C TYR A 439 -13.45 -12.72 21.31
N SER A 440 -14.55 -11.98 21.23
CA SER A 440 -15.68 -12.31 20.36
C SER A 440 -15.40 -11.75 18.97
N ALA A 441 -15.39 -12.59 17.94
CA ALA A 441 -15.13 -12.13 16.59
C ALA A 441 -16.38 -12.16 15.70
N ILE A 442 -16.51 -11.13 14.88
CA ILE A 442 -17.55 -10.99 13.87
C ILE A 442 -16.87 -10.91 12.50
N ILE A 443 -17.26 -11.78 11.58
CA ILE A 443 -16.93 -11.61 10.16
C ILE A 443 -18.07 -10.82 9.54
N TYR A 444 -17.74 -9.67 8.96
CA TYR A 444 -18.71 -8.74 8.44
C TYR A 444 -18.51 -8.53 6.93
N CYS A 445 -19.53 -8.86 6.15
CA CYS A 445 -19.61 -8.53 4.73
C CYS A 445 -20.71 -7.48 4.52
N PRO A 446 -20.36 -6.20 4.27
CA PRO A 446 -21.36 -5.17 4.00
C PRO A 446 -22.22 -5.52 2.76
N SER A 447 -21.63 -6.14 1.73
CA SER A 447 -22.34 -6.55 0.52
C SER A 447 -23.10 -7.86 0.72
N ILE A 448 -24.41 -7.86 0.44
CA ILE A 448 -25.31 -9.02 0.60
C ILE A 448 -25.04 -10.11 -0.45
N SER A 449 -24.36 -9.79 -1.56
CA SER A 449 -24.03 -10.74 -2.62
C SER A 449 -22.80 -11.60 -2.33
N ASP A 450 -22.04 -11.31 -1.28
CA ASP A 450 -20.84 -12.07 -0.91
C ASP A 450 -21.20 -13.27 -0.04
N ASN A 451 -21.34 -14.44 -0.67
CA ASN A 451 -21.41 -15.73 0.03
C ASN A 451 -20.11 -16.06 0.80
N MET A 452 -19.07 -15.23 0.66
CA MET A 452 -17.77 -15.38 1.29
C MET A 452 -17.85 -15.45 2.82
N CYS A 453 -18.62 -14.59 3.48
CA CYS A 453 -18.72 -14.58 4.95
C CYS A 453 -19.31 -15.86 5.55
N LEU A 454 -20.30 -16.47 4.88
CA LEU A 454 -20.89 -17.75 5.30
C LEU A 454 -19.88 -18.89 5.16
N ASN A 455 -19.15 -18.93 4.03
CA ASN A 455 -18.10 -19.91 3.80
C ASN A 455 -16.93 -19.77 4.78
N ILE A 456 -16.53 -18.54 5.13
CA ILE A 456 -15.44 -18.32 6.09
C ILE A 456 -15.83 -18.85 7.47
N SER A 457 -17.04 -18.54 7.95
CA SER A 457 -17.47 -19.01 9.28
C SER A 457 -17.53 -20.53 9.42
N THR A 458 -17.81 -21.25 8.33
CA THR A 458 -17.92 -22.71 8.34
C THR A 458 -16.57 -23.43 8.24
N HIS A 459 -15.52 -22.75 7.76
CA HIS A 459 -14.18 -23.32 7.56
C HIS A 459 -13.10 -22.43 8.22
N TRP A 460 -13.44 -21.81 9.34
CA TRP A 460 -12.62 -20.75 9.93
C TRP A 460 -11.17 -21.17 10.19
N ASP A 461 -10.91 -22.37 10.71
CA ASP A 461 -9.54 -22.77 11.05
C ASP A 461 -8.60 -22.80 9.84
N ASP A 462 -9.12 -23.16 8.67
CA ASP A 462 -8.36 -23.16 7.42
C ASP A 462 -8.23 -21.74 6.85
N TYR A 463 -9.31 -20.96 6.88
CA TYR A 463 -9.28 -19.55 6.49
C TYR A 463 -8.37 -18.71 7.37
N LYS A 464 -8.33 -18.97 8.69
CA LYS A 464 -7.47 -18.29 9.65
C LYS A 464 -5.99 -18.51 9.31
N LYS A 465 -5.61 -19.74 8.95
CA LYS A 465 -4.23 -20.03 8.50
C LYS A 465 -3.90 -19.29 7.21
N GLU A 466 -4.78 -19.32 6.22
CA GLU A 466 -4.57 -18.61 4.95
C GLU A 466 -4.50 -17.08 5.16
N LEU A 467 -5.37 -16.54 6.00
CA LEU A 467 -5.41 -15.12 6.34
C LEU A 467 -4.14 -14.68 7.05
N ILE A 468 -3.69 -15.44 8.06
CA ILE A 468 -2.41 -15.19 8.74
C ILE A 468 -1.27 -15.24 7.73
N GLN A 469 -1.24 -16.24 6.84
CA GLN A 469 -0.20 -16.35 5.82
C GLN A 469 -0.22 -15.15 4.87
N LYS A 470 -1.39 -14.71 4.40
CA LYS A 470 -1.54 -13.50 3.58
C LYS A 470 -1.02 -12.25 4.31
N LEU A 471 -1.42 -12.06 5.57
CA LEU A 471 -0.95 -10.93 6.37
C LEU A 471 0.56 -11.00 6.65
N GLU A 472 1.13 -12.19 6.86
CA GLU A 472 2.57 -12.40 7.04
C GLU A 472 3.35 -12.14 5.74
N THR A 473 2.81 -12.51 4.58
CA THR A 473 3.37 -12.14 3.28
C THR A 473 3.37 -10.61 3.10
N GLN A 474 2.25 -9.95 3.39
CA GLN A 474 2.17 -8.49 3.30
C GLN A 474 3.08 -7.79 4.31
N LEU A 475 3.21 -8.32 5.53
CA LEU A 475 4.15 -7.84 6.54
C LEU A 475 5.60 -7.81 6.03
N ASN A 476 6.00 -8.82 5.25
CA ASN A 476 7.35 -8.90 4.69
C ASN A 476 7.60 -7.86 3.58
N LEU A 477 6.53 -7.41 2.90
CA LEU A 477 6.57 -6.39 1.85
C LEU A 477 6.32 -4.97 2.39
N ALA A 478 5.73 -4.85 3.59
CA ALA A 478 5.30 -3.58 4.17
C ALA A 478 6.47 -2.65 4.52
N SER A 479 6.22 -1.34 4.39
CA SER A 479 7.14 -0.29 4.86
C SER A 479 7.36 -0.38 6.38
N THR A 480 8.45 0.20 6.90
CA THR A 480 8.73 0.21 8.35
C THR A 480 7.56 0.77 9.19
N ASN A 481 6.82 1.73 8.63
CA ASN A 481 5.67 2.36 9.28
C ASN A 481 4.45 1.42 9.32
N GLN A 482 4.21 0.70 8.22
CA GLN A 482 3.05 -0.21 8.10
C GLN A 482 3.25 -1.56 8.79
N LYS A 483 4.51 -1.97 9.02
CA LYS A 483 4.82 -3.27 9.66
C LYS A 483 4.10 -3.48 10.97
N TYR A 484 3.92 -2.44 11.77
CA TYR A 484 3.20 -2.57 13.03
C TYR A 484 1.72 -2.91 12.83
N SER A 485 1.04 -2.25 11.90
CA SER A 485 -0.36 -2.50 11.58
C SER A 485 -0.59 -3.95 11.18
N TYR A 486 0.32 -4.51 10.35
CA TYR A 486 0.30 -5.93 9.99
C TYR A 486 0.59 -6.85 11.17
N GLN A 487 1.60 -6.55 12.00
CA GLN A 487 1.90 -7.33 13.20
C GLN A 487 0.72 -7.36 14.18
N HIS A 488 0.08 -6.21 14.40
CA HIS A 488 -1.09 -6.08 15.26
C HIS A 488 -2.25 -6.90 14.69
N ALA A 489 -2.60 -6.72 13.41
CA ALA A 489 -3.66 -7.49 12.76
C ALA A 489 -3.41 -9.01 12.82
N ILE A 490 -2.17 -9.47 12.61
CA ILE A 490 -1.79 -10.89 12.73
C ILE A 490 -2.02 -11.39 14.17
N GLN A 491 -1.64 -10.61 15.17
CA GLN A 491 -1.86 -10.97 16.58
C GLN A 491 -3.34 -11.03 16.92
N SER A 492 -4.13 -10.04 16.49
CA SER A 492 -5.58 -10.00 16.68
C SER A 492 -6.25 -11.18 15.99
N VAL A 493 -5.89 -11.51 14.75
CA VAL A 493 -6.42 -12.69 14.05
C VAL A 493 -6.03 -13.98 14.78
N LYS A 494 -4.79 -14.09 15.29
CA LYS A 494 -4.32 -15.25 16.06
C LYS A 494 -5.13 -15.48 17.35
N SER A 495 -5.62 -14.43 18.01
CA SER A 495 -6.38 -14.53 19.27
C SER A 495 -7.85 -14.93 19.11
N ILE A 496 -8.39 -14.96 17.88
CA ILE A 496 -9.80 -15.27 17.61
C ILE A 496 -10.11 -16.75 17.83
N ASN A 497 -11.05 -17.05 18.72
CA ASN A 497 -11.52 -18.41 19.03
C ASN A 497 -13.04 -18.63 18.82
N LEU A 498 -13.88 -17.58 18.80
CA LEU A 498 -15.33 -17.67 18.60
C LEU A 498 -15.78 -16.76 17.45
N ILE A 499 -16.50 -17.30 16.46
CA ILE A 499 -16.88 -16.56 15.25
C ILE A 499 -18.36 -16.63 14.94
N LYS A 500 -18.92 -15.45 14.68
CA LYS A 500 -20.21 -15.26 14.04
C LYS A 500 -20.00 -14.53 12.71
N SER A 501 -20.72 -14.91 11.66
CA SER A 501 -20.72 -14.19 10.37
C SER A 501 -22.02 -13.44 10.16
N VAL A 502 -21.94 -12.24 9.57
CA VAL A 502 -23.11 -11.42 9.22
C VAL A 502 -22.93 -10.75 7.86
N ASN A 503 -24.00 -10.80 7.06
CA ASN A 503 -24.13 -10.11 5.78
C ASN A 503 -25.11 -8.94 5.91
N GLY A 504 -24.78 -7.78 5.35
CA GLY A 504 -25.69 -6.63 5.35
C GLY A 504 -25.57 -5.74 6.59
N GLU A 505 -26.52 -5.78 7.52
CA GLU A 505 -26.51 -4.91 8.71
C GLU A 505 -25.79 -5.57 9.90
N VAL A 506 -24.67 -4.99 10.34
CA VAL A 506 -23.85 -5.52 11.44
C VAL A 506 -24.49 -5.33 12.84
N ASP A 507 -25.43 -4.39 12.97
CA ASP A 507 -26.02 -3.98 14.26
C ASP A 507 -26.68 -5.14 15.04
N SER A 508 -27.32 -6.08 14.34
CA SER A 508 -27.94 -7.25 14.96
C SER A 508 -26.89 -8.23 15.50
N ALA A 509 -25.74 -8.34 14.82
CA ALA A 509 -24.61 -9.14 15.27
C ALA A 509 -24.05 -8.59 16.58
N LEU A 510 -23.87 -7.28 16.63
CA LEU A 510 -23.24 -6.56 17.75
C LEU A 510 -24.07 -6.66 19.04
N LYS A 511 -25.40 -6.67 18.94
CA LYS A 511 -26.30 -6.83 20.10
C LYS A 511 -26.22 -8.20 20.77
N GLU A 512 -25.75 -9.22 20.05
CA GLU A 512 -25.62 -10.59 20.56
C GLU A 512 -24.23 -10.88 21.15
N VAL A 513 -23.28 -9.95 21.04
CA VAL A 513 -21.95 -10.11 21.63
C VAL A 513 -22.04 -10.03 23.15
N LYS A 514 -21.27 -10.88 23.86
CA LYS A 514 -21.21 -10.87 25.32
C LYS A 514 -20.79 -9.48 25.82
N LYS A 515 -21.50 -8.99 26.84
CA LYS A 515 -21.41 -7.61 27.32
C LYS A 515 -20.03 -7.19 27.83
N ASP A 516 -19.17 -8.17 28.18
CA ASP A 516 -17.85 -7.98 28.79
C ASP A 516 -16.69 -8.60 27.98
N SER A 517 -16.88 -8.90 26.69
CA SER A 517 -15.81 -9.42 25.82
C SER A 517 -15.31 -8.35 24.84
N ASN A 518 -13.99 -8.29 24.63
CA ASN A 518 -13.40 -7.52 23.53
C ASN A 518 -13.90 -8.04 22.18
N ILE A 519 -14.04 -7.14 21.21
CA ILE A 519 -14.69 -7.42 19.93
C ILE A 519 -13.70 -7.20 18.80
N ILE A 520 -13.52 -8.20 17.94
CA ILE A 520 -12.79 -8.06 16.68
C ILE A 520 -13.78 -8.21 15.53
N ILE A 521 -13.81 -7.24 14.63
CA ILE A 521 -14.62 -7.26 13.42
C ILE A 521 -13.68 -7.40 12.23
N LEU A 522 -13.79 -8.52 11.52
CA LEU A 522 -13.10 -8.76 10.25
C LEU A 522 -14.01 -8.33 9.11
N GLN A 523 -13.75 -7.16 8.52
CA GLN A 523 -14.55 -6.61 7.44
C GLN A 523 -14.02 -7.07 6.08
N TYR A 524 -14.87 -7.71 5.29
CA TYR A 524 -14.64 -8.05 3.88
C TYR A 524 -15.56 -7.20 2.99
N GLY A 525 -14.98 -6.41 2.11
CA GLY A 525 -15.69 -5.44 1.28
C GLY A 525 -15.79 -4.05 1.93
N SER A 526 -16.59 -3.19 1.32
CA SER A 526 -16.66 -1.76 1.65
C SER A 526 -18.09 -1.35 2.01
N VAL A 527 -18.25 -0.52 3.03
CA VAL A 527 -19.56 0.02 3.42
C VAL A 527 -20.03 1.01 2.35
N SER A 528 -21.12 0.68 1.65
CA SER A 528 -21.63 1.46 0.50
C SER A 528 -22.90 2.25 0.81
N SER A 529 -23.53 2.02 1.96
CA SER A 529 -24.76 2.68 2.39
C SER A 529 -24.80 2.95 3.90
N VAL A 530 -25.66 3.87 4.32
CA VAL A 530 -25.81 4.25 5.74
C VAL A 530 -26.37 3.10 6.59
N SER A 531 -27.21 2.22 6.02
CA SER A 531 -27.74 1.06 6.75
C SER A 531 -26.64 0.09 7.19
N GLN A 532 -25.58 -0.04 6.39
CA GLN A 532 -24.38 -0.84 6.67
C GLN A 532 -23.36 -0.15 7.58
N ALA A 533 -23.56 1.12 7.92
CA ALA A 533 -22.67 1.84 8.83
C ALA A 533 -22.77 1.27 10.25
N TYR A 534 -21.63 1.16 10.93
CA TYR A 534 -21.54 0.58 12.26
C TYR A 534 -22.27 1.42 13.29
N ASN A 535 -23.22 0.82 14.01
CA ASN A 535 -23.79 1.41 15.21
C ASN A 535 -23.23 0.74 16.47
N LEU A 536 -22.20 1.36 17.05
CA LEU A 536 -21.49 0.81 18.21
C LEU A 536 -22.09 1.24 19.56
N THR A 537 -23.18 2.04 19.57
CA THR A 537 -23.77 2.62 20.80
C THR A 537 -24.28 1.60 21.81
N SER A 538 -24.56 0.36 21.35
CA SER A 538 -25.06 -0.73 22.19
C SER A 538 -23.95 -1.56 22.86
N ILE A 539 -22.69 -1.30 22.52
CA ILE A 539 -21.53 -2.05 23.02
C ILE A 539 -21.17 -1.57 24.44
N GLY A 540 -20.88 -2.52 25.33
CA GLY A 540 -20.45 -2.27 26.72
C GLY A 540 -19.02 -1.74 26.83
N LYS A 541 -18.42 -1.88 28.02
CA LYS A 541 -17.03 -1.44 28.32
C LYS A 541 -15.97 -2.38 27.72
N ASN A 542 -15.99 -2.52 26.40
CA ASN A 542 -15.12 -3.42 25.65
C ASN A 542 -14.15 -2.65 24.75
N GLU A 543 -13.04 -3.28 24.40
CA GLU A 543 -12.23 -2.85 23.26
C GLU A 543 -12.89 -3.35 21.97
N VAL A 544 -12.94 -2.48 20.96
CA VAL A 544 -13.48 -2.82 19.64
C VAL A 544 -12.40 -2.58 18.60
N GLU A 545 -12.12 -3.62 17.82
CA GLU A 545 -11.15 -3.57 16.72
C GLU A 545 -11.85 -3.89 15.40
N ILE A 546 -11.64 -3.05 14.39
CA ILE A 546 -12.16 -3.25 13.04
C ILE A 546 -10.97 -3.42 12.09
N ILE A 547 -10.83 -4.61 11.51
CA ILE A 547 -9.76 -4.96 10.59
C ILE A 547 -10.36 -5.10 9.19
N CYS A 548 -9.95 -4.22 8.28
CA CYS A 548 -10.33 -4.32 6.87
C CYS A 548 -9.43 -5.32 6.14
N LEU A 549 -10.04 -6.28 5.45
CA LEU A 549 -9.35 -7.36 4.74
C LEU A 549 -9.51 -7.25 3.21
N THR A 550 -10.00 -6.12 2.72
CA THR A 550 -10.18 -5.82 1.31
C THR A 550 -9.53 -4.50 0.98
N ASP A 551 -8.85 -4.44 -0.16
CA ASP A 551 -8.23 -3.22 -0.63
C ASP A 551 -9.28 -2.13 -0.83
N LEU A 552 -8.92 -0.89 -0.46
CA LEU A 552 -9.80 0.27 -0.53
C LEU A 552 -11.11 0.14 0.28
N ALA A 553 -11.11 -0.65 1.35
CA ALA A 553 -12.26 -0.76 2.23
C ALA A 553 -12.60 0.58 2.91
N LYS A 554 -13.90 0.84 3.02
CA LYS A 554 -14.49 1.97 3.74
C LYS A 554 -15.10 1.49 5.04
N ILE A 555 -14.76 2.18 6.12
CA ILE A 555 -15.44 2.09 7.42
C ILE A 555 -16.29 3.36 7.59
N VAL A 556 -17.56 3.18 7.93
CA VAL A 556 -18.46 4.29 8.27
C VAL A 556 -19.10 4.03 9.61
N LEU A 557 -18.93 4.95 10.57
CA LEU A 557 -19.60 4.88 11.87
C LEU A 557 -20.82 5.79 11.89
N ARG A 558 -21.88 5.36 12.58
CA ARG A 558 -22.98 6.26 12.94
C ARG A 558 -22.57 7.12 14.14
N GLY A 559 -23.06 8.35 14.18
CA GLY A 559 -22.81 9.25 15.29
C GLY A 559 -23.47 8.79 16.59
N GLY A 560 -23.05 9.40 17.69
CA GLY A 560 -23.56 9.12 19.03
C GLY A 560 -22.49 9.02 20.09
N ASP A 561 -22.94 8.74 21.32
CA ASP A 561 -22.07 8.55 22.47
C ASP A 561 -21.55 7.11 22.53
N LEU A 562 -20.25 6.96 22.25
CA LEU A 562 -19.50 5.71 22.32
C LEU A 562 -18.51 5.73 23.49
N SER A 563 -18.66 6.62 24.47
CA SER A 563 -17.78 6.73 25.66
C SER A 563 -17.79 5.47 26.54
N ASN A 564 -18.71 4.54 26.32
CA ASN A 564 -18.66 3.24 26.96
C ASN A 564 -17.51 2.37 26.42
N ILE A 565 -17.13 2.53 25.15
CA ILE A 565 -16.03 1.78 24.53
C ILE A 565 -14.70 2.28 25.12
N SER A 566 -13.86 1.36 25.57
CA SER A 566 -12.55 1.72 26.16
C SER A 566 -11.59 2.21 25.09
N VAL A 567 -11.49 1.46 23.99
CA VAL A 567 -10.65 1.76 22.82
C VAL A 567 -11.36 1.29 21.55
N LEU A 568 -11.44 2.15 20.54
CA LEU A 568 -11.80 1.79 19.19
C LEU A 568 -10.56 1.79 18.30
N THR A 569 -10.19 0.63 17.74
CA THR A 569 -9.04 0.48 16.85
C THR A 569 -9.53 0.21 15.43
N CYS A 570 -9.07 1.00 14.45
CA CYS A 570 -9.35 0.78 13.02
C CYS A 570 -8.06 0.45 12.27
N ILE A 571 -8.07 -0.62 11.48
CA ILE A 571 -6.90 -1.13 10.75
C ILE A 571 -7.21 -1.28 9.26
N PHE A 572 -6.28 -0.80 8.41
CA PHE A 572 -6.29 -0.90 6.94
C PHE A 572 -7.48 -0.23 6.24
N SER A 573 -8.14 0.73 6.89
CA SER A 573 -9.25 1.45 6.27
C SER A 573 -8.75 2.60 5.40
N SER A 574 -8.88 2.47 4.09
CA SER A 574 -8.59 3.56 3.16
C SER A 574 -9.52 4.78 3.32
N HIS A 575 -10.74 4.55 3.82
CA HIS A 575 -11.78 5.57 3.96
C HIS A 575 -12.50 5.40 5.32
N PHE A 576 -12.06 6.12 6.35
CA PHE A 576 -12.75 6.20 7.63
C PHE A 576 -13.59 7.48 7.70
N SER A 577 -14.87 7.36 8.03
CA SER A 577 -15.78 8.52 8.07
C SER A 577 -16.97 8.30 9.00
N PHE A 578 -17.67 9.39 9.32
CA PHE A 578 -18.93 9.36 10.08
C PHE A 578 -20.13 9.61 9.16
N VAL A 579 -21.26 8.95 9.44
CA VAL A 579 -22.52 9.17 8.71
C VAL A 579 -22.94 10.63 8.87
N ASN A 580 -23.20 11.31 7.75
CA ASN A 580 -23.77 12.67 7.71
C ASN A 580 -23.05 13.70 8.62
N GLU A 581 -21.73 13.54 8.81
CA GLU A 581 -20.93 14.39 9.71
C GLU A 581 -21.41 14.40 11.17
N GLU A 582 -22.18 13.39 11.58
CA GLU A 582 -22.67 13.28 12.95
C GLU A 582 -21.50 13.23 13.95
N THR A 583 -21.71 13.82 15.13
CA THR A 583 -20.70 13.80 16.18
C THR A 583 -20.56 12.42 16.79
N VAL A 584 -19.33 11.93 16.85
CA VAL A 584 -18.95 10.73 17.60
C VAL A 584 -18.23 11.13 18.87
N ILE A 585 -18.61 10.54 20.01
CA ILE A 585 -17.95 10.76 21.31
C ILE A 585 -17.25 9.46 21.73
N LEU A 586 -15.94 9.48 21.96
CA LEU A 586 -15.13 8.31 22.33
C LEU A 586 -14.18 8.64 23.48
N ASN A 587 -13.75 7.62 24.24
CA ASN A 587 -12.60 7.82 25.13
C ASN A 587 -11.31 7.80 24.32
N LYS A 588 -11.05 6.71 23.59
CA LYS A 588 -9.83 6.52 22.82
C LYS A 588 -10.11 5.95 21.43
N LEU A 589 -9.52 6.58 20.42
CA LEU A 589 -9.48 6.12 19.03
C LEU A 589 -8.04 5.77 18.64
N VAL A 590 -7.83 4.62 18.00
CA VAL A 590 -6.55 4.19 17.45
C VAL A 590 -6.68 3.93 15.95
N LEU A 591 -5.83 4.56 15.15
CA LEU A 591 -5.77 4.40 13.70
C LEU A 591 -4.45 3.77 13.29
N LEU A 592 -4.54 2.60 12.64
CA LEU A 592 -3.40 1.87 12.12
C LEU A 592 -3.59 1.71 10.61
N SER A 593 -2.73 2.36 9.83
CA SER A 593 -2.82 2.42 8.36
C SER A 593 -4.25 2.69 7.88
N SER A 594 -4.91 3.66 8.53
CA SER A 594 -6.31 4.01 8.33
C SER A 594 -6.49 5.52 8.24
N SER A 595 -7.19 5.99 7.21
CA SER A 595 -7.25 7.42 6.88
C SER A 595 -8.67 7.97 6.96
N PHE A 596 -8.83 9.10 7.65
CA PHE A 596 -10.06 9.89 7.58
C PHE A 596 -10.27 10.50 6.19
N ILE A 597 -11.53 10.61 5.77
CA ILE A 597 -11.94 11.33 4.55
C ILE A 597 -13.17 12.19 4.84
N GLY A 598 -13.21 13.37 4.23
CA GLY A 598 -14.27 14.36 4.45
C GLY A 598 -14.15 15.04 5.82
N ASN A 599 -15.12 15.89 6.15
CA ASN A 599 -15.18 16.53 7.45
C ASN A 599 -15.79 15.56 8.47
N ASN A 600 -15.09 15.34 9.58
CA ASN A 600 -15.53 14.41 10.61
C ASN A 600 -15.56 15.13 11.95
N HIS A 601 -16.67 15.04 12.70
CA HIS A 601 -16.80 15.68 14.00
C HIS A 601 -16.58 14.65 15.12
N LEU A 602 -15.41 14.69 15.77
CA LEU A 602 -14.99 13.76 16.82
C LEU A 602 -14.75 14.51 18.14
N ASN A 603 -15.40 14.04 19.20
CA ASN A 603 -15.02 14.39 20.58
C ASN A 603 -14.32 13.18 21.20
N ALA A 604 -13.04 13.30 21.51
CA ALA A 604 -12.25 12.21 22.06
C ALA A 604 -11.27 12.67 23.14
N ILE A 605 -10.99 11.82 24.13
CA ILE A 605 -9.90 12.10 25.08
C ILE A 605 -8.57 11.85 24.36
N ASP A 606 -8.38 10.66 23.80
CA ASP A 606 -7.14 10.26 23.13
C ASP A 606 -7.39 9.83 21.69
N VAL A 607 -6.62 10.39 20.74
CA VAL A 607 -6.53 9.89 19.36
C VAL A 607 -5.10 9.48 19.10
N TRP A 608 -4.87 8.21 18.83
CA TRP A 608 -3.55 7.67 18.47
C TRP A 608 -3.59 7.27 17.01
N ALA A 609 -2.64 7.75 16.23
CA ALA A 609 -2.57 7.43 14.81
C ALA A 609 -1.14 7.04 14.47
N ASP A 610 -0.96 5.91 13.78
CA ASP A 610 0.36 5.60 13.23
C ASP A 610 0.82 6.70 12.25
N LYS A 611 2.10 6.73 11.92
CA LYS A 611 2.67 7.77 11.05
C LYS A 611 1.88 7.93 9.73
N GLU A 612 1.41 6.83 9.15
CA GLU A 612 0.64 6.84 7.90
C GLU A 612 -0.76 7.46 8.07
N SER A 613 -1.41 7.22 9.22
CA SER A 613 -2.76 7.67 9.53
C SER A 613 -2.82 9.11 10.07
N ALA A 614 -1.77 9.54 10.78
CA ALA A 614 -1.76 10.81 11.51
C ALA A 614 -2.08 12.05 10.66
N PRO A 615 -1.59 12.20 9.42
CA PRO A 615 -1.92 13.36 8.59
C PRO A 615 -3.42 13.49 8.28
N SER A 616 -4.15 12.38 8.21
CA SER A 616 -5.60 12.39 7.97
C SER A 616 -6.39 12.97 9.15
N CYS A 617 -5.81 12.99 10.36
CA CYS A 617 -6.43 13.60 11.54
C CYS A 617 -6.65 15.10 11.37
N ASN A 618 -5.94 15.77 10.45
CA ASN A 618 -6.17 17.17 10.09
C ASN A 618 -7.58 17.45 9.54
N LEU A 619 -8.32 16.42 9.15
CA LEU A 619 -9.71 16.49 8.70
C LEU A 619 -10.73 16.39 9.85
N LEU A 620 -10.26 16.20 11.08
CA LEU A 620 -11.10 16.16 12.27
C LEU A 620 -11.47 17.57 12.73
N SER A 621 -12.70 17.69 13.19
CA SER A 621 -13.24 18.81 13.94
C SER A 621 -13.84 18.29 15.24
N GLY A 622 -14.00 19.15 16.25
CA GLY A 622 -14.54 18.76 17.56
C GLY A 622 -13.52 18.88 18.69
N ALA A 623 -13.85 18.32 19.85
CA ALA A 623 -13.05 18.44 21.07
C ALA A 623 -12.18 17.20 21.27
N ILE A 624 -10.96 17.24 20.74
CA ILE A 624 -9.94 16.20 20.97
C ILE A 624 -8.99 16.70 22.05
N SER A 625 -8.81 15.94 23.13
CA SER A 625 -7.92 16.38 24.22
C SER A 625 -6.45 16.16 23.84
N ASN A 626 -6.08 14.94 23.46
CA ASN A 626 -4.72 14.56 23.11
C ASN A 626 -4.68 13.87 21.73
N LEU A 627 -3.69 14.25 20.90
CA LEU A 627 -3.41 13.61 19.60
C LEU A 627 -1.97 13.08 19.59
N MET A 628 -1.79 11.77 19.43
CA MET A 628 -0.48 11.12 19.47
C MET A 628 -0.15 10.47 18.12
N VAL A 629 0.98 10.88 17.53
CA VAL A 629 1.60 10.18 16.41
C VAL A 629 2.38 8.98 16.94
N TYR A 630 2.07 7.79 16.45
CA TYR A 630 2.52 6.54 17.04
C TYR A 630 3.52 5.80 16.14
N LEU A 631 4.75 5.60 16.65
CA LEU A 631 5.89 4.96 15.98
C LEU A 631 6.45 3.81 16.85
N PRO A 632 5.77 2.65 16.88
CA PRO A 632 6.11 1.57 17.81
C PRO A 632 7.34 0.75 17.41
N ASN A 633 7.63 0.66 16.11
CA ASN A 633 8.80 -0.06 15.63
C ASN A 633 10.05 0.76 15.93
N LYS A 634 11.10 0.09 16.42
CA LYS A 634 12.38 0.76 16.68
C LYS A 634 12.93 1.31 15.36
N VAL A 635 13.14 2.62 15.33
CA VAL A 635 13.75 3.33 14.19
C VAL A 635 15.10 3.92 14.61
N PRO A 636 16.09 4.00 13.69
CA PRO A 636 17.44 4.43 14.04
C PRO A 636 17.48 5.89 14.54
N GLU A 637 16.63 6.73 13.97
CA GLU A 637 16.49 8.15 14.31
C GLU A 637 15.05 8.60 14.03
N ILE A 638 14.59 9.60 14.76
CA ILE A 638 13.31 10.29 14.52
C ILE A 638 13.60 11.77 14.37
N TYR A 639 12.96 12.38 13.38
CA TYR A 639 13.08 13.79 13.09
C TYR A 639 11.73 14.47 13.33
N ILE A 640 11.70 15.49 14.17
CA ILE A 640 10.50 16.29 14.44
C ILE A 640 10.81 17.74 14.08
N GLU A 641 10.16 18.28 13.06
CA GLU A 641 10.25 19.70 12.72
C GLU A 641 9.03 20.44 13.25
N TYR A 642 9.28 21.44 14.09
CA TYR A 642 8.27 22.35 14.64
C TYR A 642 7.96 23.47 13.64
N LYS A 643 6.66 23.75 13.47
CA LYS A 643 6.14 24.87 12.69
C LYS A 643 5.21 25.73 13.54
N VAL A 644 4.71 26.84 12.99
CA VAL A 644 3.82 27.78 13.70
C VAL A 644 2.60 27.09 14.34
N ASP A 645 1.98 26.12 13.68
CA ASP A 645 0.74 25.47 14.11
C ASP A 645 0.63 23.98 13.74
N SER A 646 1.78 23.36 13.51
CA SER A 646 1.89 21.96 13.12
C SER A 646 3.29 21.41 13.43
N ILE A 647 3.37 20.09 13.48
CA ILE A 647 4.63 19.35 13.56
C ILE A 647 4.76 18.42 12.34
N LEU A 648 5.97 18.26 11.84
CA LEU A 648 6.33 17.24 10.85
C LEU A 648 7.08 16.11 11.56
N VAL A 649 6.63 14.87 11.42
CA VAL A 649 7.29 13.70 12.03
C VAL A 649 7.86 12.79 10.95
N ALA A 650 9.19 12.74 10.81
CA ALA A 650 9.88 11.95 9.79
C ALA A 650 10.81 10.88 10.40
N THR A 651 11.03 9.80 9.65
CA THR A 651 11.97 8.73 9.98
C THR A 651 12.93 8.53 8.82
N PRO A 652 14.26 8.52 9.02
CA PRO A 652 15.21 8.37 7.94
C PRO A 652 15.12 6.98 7.30
N MET A 653 15.00 6.94 5.97
CA MET A 653 15.06 5.70 5.21
C MET A 653 16.53 5.30 5.01
N SER A 654 16.93 4.15 5.55
CA SER A 654 18.24 3.55 5.27
C SER A 654 18.22 2.89 3.90
N VAL A 655 18.58 3.63 2.85
CA VAL A 655 18.85 3.07 1.52
C VAL A 655 20.26 2.48 1.55
N LYS A 656 20.39 1.15 1.38
CA LYS A 656 21.72 0.51 1.22
C LYS A 656 22.45 1.17 0.04
N GLY A 657 23.57 1.85 0.32
CA GLY A 657 24.43 2.44 -0.70
C GLY A 657 24.39 3.97 -0.85
N LEU A 658 23.59 4.70 -0.05
CA LEU A 658 23.59 6.17 -0.04
C LEU A 658 24.00 6.72 1.34
N SER A 659 24.92 7.68 1.37
CA SER A 659 25.34 8.40 2.59
C SER A 659 24.45 9.60 2.94
N THR A 660 23.35 9.81 2.20
CA THR A 660 22.42 10.93 2.39
C THR A 660 21.04 10.43 2.80
N ILE A 661 20.57 10.92 3.94
CA ILE A 661 19.22 10.73 4.45
C ILE A 661 18.26 11.48 3.52
N ILE A 662 17.42 10.74 2.78
CA ILE A 662 16.31 11.34 2.01
C ILE A 662 15.23 11.72 3.02
N ARG A 663 14.96 13.02 3.13
CA ARG A 663 13.97 13.59 4.05
C ARG A 663 12.60 13.50 3.38
N ASP A 664 11.75 12.61 3.88
CA ASP A 664 10.34 12.49 3.52
C ASP A 664 9.66 13.84 3.80
N SER A 665 9.21 14.56 2.76
CA SER A 665 8.80 15.96 2.89
C SER A 665 7.38 16.19 2.42
N SER A 666 6.64 16.88 3.31
CA SER A 666 5.33 17.53 3.20
C SER A 666 4.07 16.73 3.51
N ASN A 667 4.12 15.40 3.67
CA ASN A 667 2.93 14.58 3.93
C ASN A 667 2.81 14.02 5.36
N ASP A 668 3.79 14.28 6.22
CA ASP A 668 3.83 13.87 7.63
C ASP A 668 3.47 15.01 8.61
N VAL A 669 2.75 16.03 8.11
CA VAL A 669 2.41 17.23 8.88
C VAL A 669 1.11 16.99 9.65
N VAL A 670 1.17 17.14 10.97
CA VAL A 670 0.04 17.03 11.89
C VAL A 670 -0.21 18.40 12.50
N SER A 671 -1.43 18.92 12.34
CA SER A 671 -1.81 20.20 12.94
C SER A 671 -1.94 20.08 14.44
N THR A 672 -1.34 21.02 15.16
CA THR A 672 -1.43 21.08 16.62
C THR A 672 -2.69 21.80 17.09
N ARG A 673 -3.49 22.36 16.17
CA ARG A 673 -4.77 23.03 16.47
C ARG A 673 -5.92 22.07 16.76
N ILE A 674 -5.74 20.78 16.45
CA ILE A 674 -6.79 19.75 16.57
C ILE A 674 -6.96 19.34 18.05
N ALA A 675 -5.84 19.22 18.77
CA ALA A 675 -5.83 18.80 20.16
C ALA A 675 -5.83 20.02 21.11
N THR A 676 -6.68 19.99 22.13
CA THR A 676 -6.81 21.10 23.08
C THR A 676 -5.77 21.08 24.20
N ASN A 677 -5.20 19.90 24.52
CA ASN A 677 -4.21 19.74 25.58
C ASN A 677 -2.80 19.64 24.99
N HIS A 678 -2.48 18.57 24.26
CA HIS A 678 -1.19 18.44 23.57
C HIS A 678 -1.28 17.57 22.31
N THR A 679 -0.37 17.85 21.37
CA THR A 679 -0.08 16.96 20.24
C THR A 679 1.29 16.34 20.49
N GLY A 680 1.41 15.02 20.41
CA GLY A 680 2.63 14.33 20.79
C GLY A 680 3.07 13.24 19.83
N VAL A 681 4.24 12.68 20.11
CA VAL A 681 4.84 11.59 19.36
C VAL A 681 5.24 10.50 20.35
N ILE A 682 4.67 9.30 20.19
CA ILE A 682 5.07 8.10 20.95
C ILE A 682 6.04 7.32 20.08
N CYS A 683 7.25 7.06 20.58
CA CYS A 683 8.27 6.44 19.75
C CYS A 683 9.33 5.60 20.46
N ASN A 684 10.04 4.81 19.66
CA ASN A 684 11.19 4.02 20.07
C ASN A 684 12.37 4.29 19.13
N SER A 685 13.34 5.09 19.60
CA SER A 685 14.55 5.40 18.83
C SER A 685 15.75 5.66 19.73
N SER A 686 16.94 5.43 19.19
CA SER A 686 18.22 5.80 19.81
C SER A 686 18.62 7.26 19.57
N LYS A 687 17.96 7.94 18.63
CA LYS A 687 18.28 9.32 18.26
C LYS A 687 17.02 10.11 17.94
N LEU A 688 16.93 11.30 18.50
CA LEU A 688 15.89 12.28 18.23
C LEU A 688 16.55 13.55 17.71
N THR A 689 16.14 13.98 16.53
CA THR A 689 16.54 15.25 15.96
C THR A 689 15.33 16.17 15.97
N LEU A 690 15.45 17.28 16.70
CA LEU A 690 14.46 18.34 16.72
C LEU A 690 14.89 19.43 15.75
N ALA A 691 14.01 19.85 14.86
CA ALA A 691 14.24 20.94 13.93
C ALA A 691 13.18 22.02 14.07
N LEU A 692 13.49 23.21 13.58
CA LEU A 692 12.56 24.33 13.57
C LEU A 692 12.47 24.90 12.15
N ASP A 693 11.26 25.03 11.63
CA ASP A 693 11.03 25.64 10.32
C ASP A 693 11.59 27.08 10.30
N PRO A 694 12.37 27.48 9.28
CA PRO A 694 13.04 28.78 9.24
C PRO A 694 12.10 29.99 9.38
N THR A 695 10.82 29.82 9.08
CA THR A 695 9.80 30.88 9.16
C THR A 695 9.07 30.93 10.49
N THR A 696 9.35 29.99 11.40
CA THR A 696 8.65 29.89 12.69
C THR A 696 9.31 30.76 13.74
N GLU A 697 8.72 31.93 13.99
CA GLU A 697 9.17 32.87 15.02
C GLU A 697 8.61 32.54 16.41
N THR A 698 7.54 31.76 16.50
CA THR A 698 6.89 31.40 17.77
C THR A 698 6.25 30.02 17.69
N VAL A 699 6.45 29.20 18.72
CA VAL A 699 5.78 27.92 18.94
C VAL A 699 4.89 28.06 20.18
N ASN A 700 3.57 27.99 19.99
CA ASN A 700 2.58 28.27 21.03
C ASN A 700 1.62 27.09 21.29
N TYR A 701 2.14 25.87 21.27
CA TYR A 701 1.37 24.67 21.57
C TYR A 701 2.22 23.70 22.40
N ILE A 702 1.55 22.85 23.17
CA ILE A 702 2.21 21.84 24.00
C ILE A 702 2.54 20.64 23.13
N THR A 703 3.81 20.22 23.15
CA THR A 703 4.28 19.01 22.47
C THR A 703 4.87 18.04 23.47
N GLU A 704 4.41 16.79 23.42
CA GLU A 704 4.90 15.69 24.24
C GLU A 704 5.59 14.63 23.37
N ILE A 705 6.81 14.24 23.71
CA ILE A 705 7.53 13.17 23.04
C ILE A 705 7.69 12.03 24.04
N ASP A 706 6.92 10.97 23.86
CA ASP A 706 6.90 9.82 24.76
C ASP A 706 7.82 8.71 24.24
N PHE A 707 8.98 8.56 24.89
CA PHE A 707 9.89 7.46 24.62
C PHE A 707 9.44 6.20 25.34
N VAL A 708 9.39 5.10 24.59
CA VAL A 708 9.21 3.75 25.13
C VAL A 708 10.52 2.97 24.94
N PRO A 709 11.57 3.25 25.73
CA PRO A 709 12.85 2.59 25.53
C PRO A 709 12.77 1.11 25.92
N LYS A 710 13.26 0.25 25.02
CA LYS A 710 13.75 -1.09 25.39
C LYS A 710 15.28 -1.03 25.41
N ASN A 711 15.84 -0.59 26.54
CA ASN A 711 17.27 -0.56 26.86
C ASN A 711 18.15 0.23 25.88
N GLY A 712 18.59 1.45 26.26
CA GLY A 712 19.64 2.18 25.55
C GLY A 712 19.54 3.70 25.70
N GLN A 713 20.69 4.38 25.58
CA GLN A 713 20.76 5.84 25.58
C GLN A 713 20.06 6.45 24.36
N VAL A 714 19.31 7.51 24.59
CA VAL A 714 18.65 8.33 23.56
C VAL A 714 19.42 9.63 23.42
N SER A 715 19.97 9.88 22.24
CA SER A 715 20.61 11.17 21.93
C SER A 715 19.59 12.15 21.35
N VAL A 716 19.49 13.34 21.95
CA VAL A 716 18.66 14.44 21.45
C VAL A 716 19.57 15.50 20.84
N VAL A 717 19.31 15.84 19.58
CA VAL A 717 20.09 16.80 18.77
C VAL A 717 19.15 17.86 18.22
N PHE A 718 19.63 19.09 18.12
CA PHE A 718 18.91 20.19 17.47
C PHE A 718 19.48 20.43 16.06
N ASP A 719 18.61 20.55 15.06
CA ASP A 719 18.93 20.91 13.69
C ASP A 719 18.46 22.34 13.42
N GLY A 720 19.33 23.17 12.86
CA GLY A 720 19.10 24.59 12.58
C GLY A 720 19.63 25.58 13.63
N ASP A 721 19.84 26.82 13.22
CA ASP A 721 20.39 27.92 14.04
C ASP A 721 19.34 28.93 14.50
N ASN A 722 18.09 28.77 14.07
CA ASN A 722 16.96 29.65 14.37
C ASN A 722 16.32 29.41 15.75
N TRP A 723 16.78 28.40 16.51
CA TRP A 723 16.24 28.06 17.83
C TRP A 723 16.33 29.20 18.84
N ASP A 724 17.44 29.94 18.87
CA ASP A 724 17.64 31.05 19.81
C ASP A 724 16.75 32.26 19.51
N ASN A 725 16.21 32.35 18.30
CA ASN A 725 15.34 33.44 17.86
C ASN A 725 13.84 33.06 17.94
N CYS A 726 13.53 31.82 18.28
CA CYS A 726 12.16 31.34 18.35
C CYS A 726 11.63 31.42 19.78
N ASN A 727 10.44 32.01 19.95
CA ASN A 727 9.80 32.08 21.24
C ASN A 727 8.94 30.83 21.49
N PHE A 728 9.34 29.98 22.44
CA PHE A 728 8.53 28.86 22.91
C PHE A 728 7.73 29.30 24.14
N THR A 729 6.40 29.27 24.04
CA THR A 729 5.54 29.62 25.19
C THR A 729 5.39 28.47 26.19
N ASN A 730 5.72 27.24 25.76
CA ASN A 730 5.69 26.02 26.56
C ASN A 730 6.96 25.20 26.28
N ASP A 731 7.43 24.46 27.29
CA ASP A 731 8.53 23.52 27.12
C ASP A 731 8.12 22.35 26.22
N ILE A 732 9.07 21.84 25.42
CA ILE A 732 8.98 20.53 24.79
C ILE A 732 9.14 19.49 25.88
N VAL A 733 8.10 18.70 26.13
CA VAL A 733 8.09 17.68 27.19
C VAL A 733 8.57 16.36 26.59
N ILE A 734 9.66 15.83 27.14
CA ILE A 734 10.15 14.49 26.79
C ILE A 734 9.84 13.54 27.95
N VAL A 735 9.01 12.53 27.71
CA VAL A 735 8.62 11.52 28.69
C VAL A 735 9.44 10.25 28.45
N SER A 736 9.96 9.66 29.53
CA SER A 736 10.70 8.38 29.48
C SER A 736 10.62 7.65 30.81
N ASP A 737 10.67 6.30 30.77
CA ASP A 737 10.84 5.48 31.98
C ASP A 737 12.27 5.54 32.54
N GLN A 738 13.24 5.94 31.72
CA GLN A 738 14.66 6.04 32.06
C GLN A 738 15.14 7.45 31.70
N THR A 739 14.92 8.42 32.59
CA THR A 739 15.26 9.82 32.33
C THR A 739 16.76 10.06 32.21
N ASP A 740 17.57 9.26 32.91
CA ASP A 740 19.04 9.36 32.91
C ASP A 740 19.68 8.90 31.58
N ASP A 741 18.92 8.16 30.76
CA ASP A 741 19.35 7.67 29.46
C ASP A 741 19.17 8.72 28.33
N ILE A 742 18.50 9.85 28.61
CA ILE A 742 18.32 10.94 27.65
C ILE A 742 19.51 11.90 27.72
N GLN A 743 20.31 11.92 26.65
CA GLN A 743 21.47 12.80 26.50
C GLN A 743 21.13 13.95 25.54
N ILE A 744 21.10 15.18 26.04
CA ILE A 744 20.89 16.37 25.20
C ILE A 744 22.26 16.93 24.83
N ASN A 745 22.61 16.84 23.55
CA ASN A 745 23.93 17.20 23.03
C ASN A 745 23.95 18.62 22.43
N ASP A 746 23.40 19.62 23.12
CA ASP A 746 23.41 21.01 22.64
C ASP A 746 23.20 22.03 23.78
N SER A 747 23.78 23.23 23.63
CA SER A 747 23.55 24.41 24.47
C SER A 747 22.12 25.00 24.35
N LYS A 748 21.35 24.62 23.33
CA LYS A 748 19.98 25.08 23.03
C LYS A 748 18.88 24.47 23.94
N GLN A 749 19.25 23.87 25.08
CA GLN A 749 18.39 23.05 25.97
C GLN A 749 17.28 23.81 26.72
N HIS A 750 17.26 25.15 26.70
CA HIS A 750 16.44 25.95 27.62
C HIS A 750 14.91 25.77 27.51
N ASN A 751 14.41 25.15 26.42
CA ASN A 751 12.99 24.88 26.19
C ASN A 751 12.64 23.37 26.22
N ILE A 752 13.48 22.52 26.84
CA ILE A 752 13.20 21.08 27.01
C ILE A 752 13.01 20.72 28.48
N LYS A 753 11.91 20.01 28.75
CA LYS A 753 11.63 19.41 30.06
C LYS A 753 11.59 17.88 29.95
N ILE A 754 12.52 17.20 30.60
CA ILE A 754 12.50 15.74 30.72
C ILE A 754 11.68 15.35 31.94
N VAL A 755 10.71 14.46 31.75
CA VAL A 755 9.80 13.98 32.79
C VAL A 755 9.85 12.46 32.86
N GLY A 756 10.05 11.92 34.05
CA GLY A 756 9.93 10.48 34.28
C GLY A 756 8.46 10.06 34.25
N ARG A 757 8.14 8.94 33.59
CA ARG A 757 6.81 8.36 33.69
C ARG A 757 6.57 8.00 35.15
N GLU A 758 5.64 8.69 35.83
CA GLU A 758 5.40 8.40 37.25
C GLU A 758 4.93 6.95 37.40
N ASP A 759 5.84 6.08 37.84
CA ASP A 759 5.45 4.86 38.51
C ASP A 759 4.47 5.26 39.62
N LYS A 760 3.27 4.67 39.63
CA LYS A 760 2.47 4.60 40.85
C LYS A 760 3.42 4.23 41.98
N LYS A 761 3.80 5.21 42.82
CA LYS A 761 4.89 5.07 43.78
C LYS A 761 4.76 3.72 44.48
N LYS A 762 5.56 2.73 44.08
CA LYS A 762 5.73 1.54 44.89
C LYS A 762 6.31 2.10 46.19
N LEU A 763 5.54 1.98 47.27
CA LEU A 763 5.96 2.39 48.61
C LEU A 763 7.40 1.91 48.80
N SER A 764 8.31 2.83 49.15
CA SER A 764 9.72 2.45 49.29
C SER A 764 9.85 1.26 50.23
N GLY A 765 10.85 0.41 50.05
CA GLY A 765 11.06 -0.74 50.95
C GLY A 765 11.06 -0.35 52.43
N GLY A 766 11.48 0.89 52.76
CA GLY A 766 11.39 1.46 54.10
C GLY A 766 9.95 1.78 54.56
N ALA A 767 9.08 2.26 53.67
CA ALA A 767 7.66 2.48 53.99
C ALA A 767 6.91 1.14 54.18
N ILE A 768 7.21 0.13 53.35
CA ILE A 768 6.66 -1.23 53.52
C ILE A 768 7.16 -1.85 54.82
N ALA A 769 8.45 -1.75 55.13
CA ALA A 769 9.01 -2.21 56.41
C ALA A 769 8.38 -1.47 57.60
N GLY A 770 8.15 -0.16 57.50
CA GLY A 770 7.47 0.63 58.52
C GLY A 770 6.04 0.18 58.78
N ILE A 771 5.26 -0.09 57.73
CA ILE A 771 3.90 -0.60 57.85
C ILE A 771 3.90 -2.01 58.48
N VAL A 772 4.81 -2.89 58.06
CA VAL A 772 4.94 -4.24 58.63
C VAL A 772 5.32 -4.18 60.12
N ILE A 773 6.26 -3.32 60.51
CA ILE A 773 6.65 -3.12 61.91
C ILE A 773 5.46 -2.58 62.73
N ALA A 774 4.71 -1.61 62.19
CA ALA A 774 3.54 -1.06 62.86
C ALA A 774 2.46 -2.13 63.09
N VAL A 775 2.20 -2.99 62.10
CA VAL A 775 1.26 -4.12 62.24
C VAL A 775 1.75 -5.12 63.29
N ILE A 776 3.04 -5.44 63.33
CA ILE A 776 3.60 -6.34 64.35
C ILE A 776 3.46 -5.74 65.76
N VAL A 777 3.72 -4.44 65.94
CA VAL A 777 3.56 -3.75 67.23
C VAL A 777 2.09 -3.72 67.67
N ILE A 778 1.16 -3.47 66.75
CA ILE A 778 -0.28 -3.51 67.03
C ILE A 778 -0.70 -4.93 67.41
N CYS A 779 -0.28 -5.94 66.67
CA CYS A 779 -0.57 -7.34 66.99
C CYS A 779 0.01 -7.75 68.37
N ALA A 780 1.21 -7.26 68.72
CA ALA A 780 1.81 -7.49 70.03
C ALA A 780 1.03 -6.79 71.16
N LEU A 781 0.60 -5.55 70.95
CA LEU A 781 -0.25 -4.80 71.90
C LEU A 781 -1.61 -5.46 72.08
N VAL A 782 -2.25 -5.89 71.00
CA VAL A 782 -3.53 -6.61 71.04
C VAL A 782 -3.35 -7.94 71.77
N SER A 783 -2.28 -8.69 71.48
CA SER A 783 -1.97 -9.94 72.19
C SER A 783 -1.73 -9.70 73.69
N PHE A 784 -0.98 -8.63 74.03
CA PHE A 784 -0.76 -8.23 75.42
C PHE A 784 -2.06 -7.84 76.12
N LEU A 785 -2.93 -7.07 75.46
CA LEU A 785 -4.25 -6.69 75.99
C LEU A 785 -5.14 -7.92 76.18
N ILE A 786 -5.16 -8.85 75.24
CA ILE A 786 -5.90 -10.12 75.37
C ILE A 786 -5.37 -10.90 76.58
N VAL A 787 -4.06 -11.05 76.74
CA VAL A 787 -3.47 -11.73 77.91
C VAL A 787 -3.78 -10.98 79.21
N TYR A 788 -3.71 -9.65 79.21
CA TYR A 788 -4.05 -8.81 80.35
C TYR A 788 -5.51 -8.97 80.78
N PHE A 789 -6.44 -8.92 79.81
CA PHE A 789 -7.87 -9.11 80.07
C PHE A 789 -8.20 -10.56 80.47
N VAL A 790 -7.54 -11.57 79.91
CA VAL A 790 -7.72 -12.98 80.32
C VAL A 790 -7.19 -13.20 81.75
N CYS A 791 -6.05 -12.61 82.11
CA CYS A 791 -5.50 -12.67 83.48
C CYS A 791 -6.37 -11.90 84.49
N ILE A 792 -6.98 -10.78 84.10
CA ILE A 792 -7.94 -10.05 84.94
C ILE A 792 -9.26 -10.78 85.07
N LYS A 793 -9.74 -11.43 84.00
CA LYS A 793 -10.99 -12.21 84.04
C LYS A 793 -10.84 -13.43 84.96
N LYS A 794 -9.68 -14.10 84.95
CA LYS A 794 -9.33 -15.13 85.95
C LYS A 794 -9.24 -14.61 87.39
N LYS A 795 -9.06 -13.29 87.60
CA LYS A 795 -9.09 -12.64 88.93
C LYS A 795 -10.48 -12.16 89.34
N LYS A 796 -11.45 -12.05 88.43
CA LYS A 796 -12.83 -11.60 88.70
C LYS A 796 -13.85 -12.73 88.82
N GLU A 797 -13.61 -13.90 88.22
CA GLU A 797 -14.47 -15.09 88.39
C GLU A 797 -14.34 -15.76 89.78
N THR A 798 -13.58 -15.20 90.71
CA THR A 798 -13.57 -15.62 92.13
C THR A 798 -14.36 -14.69 93.06
N LYS A 799 -15.10 -13.68 92.54
CA LYS A 799 -15.73 -12.67 93.42
C LYS A 799 -17.21 -12.30 93.23
N GLU A 800 -17.93 -12.74 92.20
CA GLU A 800 -19.36 -12.34 92.05
C GLU A 800 -20.26 -13.48 91.50
N GLU A 801 -20.31 -14.60 92.22
CA GLU A 801 -21.52 -15.45 92.29
C GLU A 801 -22.32 -15.00 93.52
N GLY A 802 -23.33 -14.15 93.30
CA GLY A 802 -24.25 -13.70 94.34
C GLY A 802 -25.38 -12.82 93.79
N ASN A 803 -26.59 -13.39 93.74
CA ASN A 803 -27.89 -12.84 93.33
C ASN A 803 -28.19 -12.76 91.82
N GLU A 804 -29.00 -13.67 91.25
CA GLU A 804 -30.50 -13.75 91.32
C GLU A 804 -31.17 -12.47 90.77
N LYS A 805 -32.20 -12.46 89.91
CA LYS A 805 -33.23 -13.45 89.51
C LYS A 805 -34.06 -12.86 88.35
N ASN A 806 -34.69 -13.75 87.55
CA ASN A 806 -35.99 -13.63 86.82
C ASN A 806 -36.22 -12.42 85.89
N THR A 807 -36.75 -12.54 84.67
CA THR A 807 -37.87 -13.35 84.14
C THR A 807 -37.82 -13.23 82.59
N GLY A 808 -37.99 -14.28 81.78
CA GLY A 808 -39.25 -14.61 81.07
C GLY A 808 -39.57 -13.62 79.92
N TYR A 809 -39.92 -13.97 78.67
CA TYR A 809 -40.42 -15.21 78.09
C TYR A 809 -40.53 -15.03 76.55
N LYS A 810 -40.04 -16.03 75.80
CA LYS A 810 -40.71 -16.77 74.70
C LYS A 810 -41.02 -16.14 73.30
N LEU A 811 -40.53 -16.91 72.30
CA LEU A 811 -41.22 -17.43 71.08
C LEU A 811 -41.39 -16.47 69.89
N LEU A 812 -41.38 -16.89 68.63
CA LEU A 812 -41.30 -18.19 67.94
C LEU A 812 -40.95 -17.88 66.46
N ASN A 813 -40.42 -18.88 65.76
CA ASN A 813 -40.79 -19.36 64.40
C ASN A 813 -41.48 -18.38 63.43
N SER A 814 -41.28 -18.41 62.12
CA SER A 814 -40.65 -19.35 61.18
C SER A 814 -41.13 -18.88 59.80
N ASN A 815 -40.38 -19.19 58.74
CA ASN A 815 -40.88 -19.39 57.37
C ASN A 815 -41.44 -18.11 56.69
N GLU A 816 -41.40 -17.92 55.37
CA GLU A 816 -41.14 -18.76 54.21
C GLU A 816 -41.00 -17.82 53.00
N ASN A 817 -40.31 -18.29 51.96
CA ASN A 817 -40.53 -18.03 50.53
C ASN A 817 -40.56 -16.57 50.02
N ILE A 818 -39.63 -16.22 49.12
CA ILE A 818 -39.69 -16.43 47.66
C ILE A 818 -38.26 -16.41 47.11
#